data_AF-A0AAN7T5Q1-F1
#
_entry.id   AF-A0AAN7T5Q1-F1
#
_cell.length_a   1.000
_cell.length_b   1.000
_cell.length_c   1.000
_cell.angle_alpha   90.00
_cell.angle_beta   90.00
_cell.angle_gamma   90.00
#
_symmetry.space_group_name_H-M   'P 1'
#
loop_
_entity.id
_entity.type
_entity.pdbx_description
1 polymer ?
#
loop_
_entity_poly.entity_id
_entity_poly.type
_entity_poly.pdbx_seq_one_letter_code
_entity_poly.pdbx_strand_id
1 'polypeptide(L)'
;MSTLGSTAVRAATRTIAHARPRTLATIRRVRPALPACSQLLSTRNYATTSDIRSSTRSTVVQLLSNIGSKREVQQYLSHFSSVSSQQFAVIKVGGAILTEHLQTLSSALAFLNHVGLYPVVVHGAGPQLNKILEDSGVEPQFEEGIRVTDPKTLGIARALFLEENLRLVEELERLGIRARPITSGVFTADYLNKEKYDLVGKITHVDKKPIEAAIQAGCLPILTSMAESRSGQVLNVNADVAAGELARALQPLKIVYLSEKGGLFNGDTKEKISAINLDEEYDHLMTQWWVRHGTRLKIKEMKELLMDLPKTSSVAIIHPADLQKELFTDSGAGTLIRRGNKVHNATQISDFADPEKLKEVLVRDREGLDAKAVVDRYIRDLQSQEFKAYFDEPMEALGIVLPARQGASMAHLATLTISRSAWLTNVADNIFAAIKKDYPKLMWTVKEDDENLTWFFDKADGSLSKDGEVLFWYGLGTGEEVQELMQQFSQHGRSMYGDINLESKLQKAARAAATAVKNVATSAGFQQQQARAFSTNASPLRVARRTFGSAQPALKIRTYATTTNPNPPLGSKNKSNDGPSRVALIGARGYTGKALIDLLNRHPNMDLRHVSSRELAGKKLEGYNKRDIIYDNLSVEDVRQIEEDGKIDCWVMALPNGVCKPFVDAIDQVGGNSVVIDLSADYRFDDKWTYGLPELVDRSAIAKATRISNPGCYATAAQLGIAPIVPYLGGEPTVFGVSGYSGAGTKPSPKNDVNNLTDNIVPYSMTDHIHEREISSQLKTPVGFVPHVAVWFQGIHHTINIPLKEEMSSRDIRNIYQERYAGEKLLKVIGEAPVVKNISGRHGVEIGGFAVHSSGKRVVICATIDNLLKGAATQCLRYNEFEGIPLD
;
A
#
# COMPACT_ATOMS: atom_id res chain seq x y z
N MET A 1 -57.48 46.13 10.11
CA MET A 1 -58.94 46.35 10.04
C MET A 1 -59.58 45.01 10.42
N SER A 2 -59.99 44.79 11.68
CA SER A 2 -61.31 45.16 12.27
C SER A 2 -62.45 44.38 11.59
N THR A 3 -63.31 43.59 12.26
CA THR A 3 -63.88 43.59 13.64
C THR A 3 -64.23 42.13 14.07
N LEU A 4 -64.19 41.66 15.35
CA LEU A 4 -65.13 41.88 16.49
C LEU A 4 -66.62 41.75 16.09
N GLY A 5 -67.55 41.04 16.75
CA GLY A 5 -67.66 40.26 18.00
C GLY A 5 -68.94 39.37 17.90
N SER A 6 -69.65 38.87 18.92
CA SER A 6 -69.57 38.98 20.39
C SER A 6 -70.46 37.94 21.11
N THR A 7 -69.88 37.19 22.05
CA THR A 7 -70.39 36.72 23.38
C THR A 7 -71.88 36.44 23.74
N ALA A 8 -71.99 35.51 24.71
CA ALA A 8 -73.01 35.33 25.78
C ALA A 8 -74.08 34.24 25.51
N VAL A 9 -74.64 33.52 26.50
CA VAL A 9 -74.76 33.71 27.97
C VAL A 9 -74.40 32.43 28.76
N ARG A 10 -74.13 32.57 30.08
CA ARG A 10 -73.71 31.52 31.04
C ARG A 10 -74.84 31.21 32.05
N ALA A 11 -74.62 30.21 32.93
CA ALA A 11 -75.36 29.92 34.19
C ALA A 11 -76.64 29.05 34.09
N ALA A 12 -77.00 28.19 35.07
CA ALA A 12 -76.21 27.64 36.18
C ALA A 12 -76.85 26.41 36.87
N THR A 13 -76.02 25.39 37.14
CA THR A 13 -75.89 24.56 38.38
C THR A 13 -77.10 24.04 39.16
N ARG A 14 -76.99 22.78 39.63
CA ARG A 14 -76.98 22.32 41.07
C ARG A 14 -77.15 20.77 41.13
N THR A 15 -76.58 19.96 42.02
CA THR A 15 -75.58 20.11 43.12
C THR A 15 -75.07 18.72 43.59
N ILE A 16 -74.20 18.70 44.62
CA ILE A 16 -73.81 17.54 45.48
C ILE A 16 -72.75 16.62 44.82
N ALA A 17 -71.44 16.67 45.13
CA ALA A 17 -70.70 16.41 46.39
C ALA A 17 -70.71 14.90 46.78
N HIS A 18 -69.64 14.25 47.28
CA HIS A 18 -68.29 14.70 47.67
C HIS A 18 -67.30 13.48 47.67
N ALA A 19 -66.01 13.76 47.94
CA ALA A 19 -64.93 12.83 48.37
C ALA A 19 -64.12 12.01 47.33
N ARG A 20 -62.84 11.86 47.68
CA ARG A 20 -61.67 11.31 46.92
C ARG A 20 -61.76 9.78 46.71
N PRO A 21 -61.27 9.24 45.58
CA PRO A 21 -59.99 8.49 45.56
C PRO A 21 -59.18 8.78 44.26
N ARG A 22 -57.91 8.36 44.02
CA ARG A 22 -57.20 7.06 44.11
C ARG A 22 -57.67 5.98 43.09
N THR A 23 -56.94 5.90 41.97
CA THR A 23 -56.55 4.71 41.17
C THR A 23 -57.57 3.67 40.63
N LEU A 24 -57.42 3.45 39.31
CA LEU A 24 -57.56 2.21 38.50
C LEU A 24 -58.94 1.73 37.99
N ALA A 25 -58.92 1.31 36.70
CA ALA A 25 -59.88 0.44 35.98
C ALA A 25 -61.29 1.05 35.72
N THR A 26 -62.07 0.69 34.68
CA THR A 26 -61.92 -0.27 33.54
C THR A 26 -62.88 0.11 32.39
N ILE A 27 -62.60 -0.37 31.16
CA ILE A 27 -63.54 -0.79 30.07
C ILE A 27 -64.73 0.13 29.69
N ARG A 28 -64.82 0.51 28.41
CA ARG A 28 -66.09 0.41 27.65
C ARG A 28 -65.93 0.14 26.15
N ARG A 29 -66.95 -0.52 25.60
CA ARG A 29 -67.04 -1.26 24.31
C ARG A 29 -68.53 -1.39 23.96
N VAL A 30 -69.05 -1.44 22.72
CA VAL A 30 -68.56 -1.23 21.33
C VAL A 30 -69.77 -0.74 20.49
N ARG A 31 -69.58 0.06 19.41
CA ARG A 31 -70.19 -0.07 18.04
C ARG A 31 -70.65 1.25 17.39
N PRO A 32 -70.76 1.33 16.04
CA PRO A 32 -69.93 0.68 15.02
C PRO A 32 -69.50 1.63 13.86
N ALA A 33 -68.48 1.25 13.08
CA ALA A 33 -68.20 1.84 11.75
C ALA A 33 -67.60 0.79 10.81
N LEU A 34 -67.93 0.90 9.51
CA LEU A 34 -67.51 0.01 8.42
C LEU A 34 -66.38 0.66 7.57
N PRO A 35 -65.74 -0.06 6.62
CA PRO A 35 -64.30 -0.27 6.64
C PRO A 35 -63.46 0.87 6.04
N ALA A 36 -62.31 1.14 6.66
CA ALA A 36 -61.29 1.99 6.07
C ALA A 36 -60.55 1.25 4.95
N CYS A 37 -60.51 1.83 3.75
CA CYS A 37 -59.66 1.35 2.66
C CYS A 37 -58.19 1.68 2.99
N SER A 38 -57.32 0.68 2.88
CA SER A 38 -55.90 0.79 3.24
C SER A 38 -55.11 1.57 2.18
N GLN A 39 -54.84 2.84 2.45
CA GLN A 39 -53.77 3.56 1.74
C GLN A 39 -52.41 3.03 2.21
N LEU A 40 -51.86 2.10 1.44
CA LEU A 40 -50.45 1.69 1.56
C LEU A 40 -49.55 2.85 1.12
N LEU A 41 -49.16 3.70 2.07
CA LEU A 41 -48.04 4.62 1.90
C LEU A 41 -46.76 3.79 1.77
N SER A 42 -46.36 3.52 0.53
CA SER A 42 -45.06 2.94 0.23
C SER A 42 -43.96 3.95 0.58
N THR A 43 -43.44 3.87 1.79
CA THR A 43 -42.21 4.56 2.19
C THR A 43 -41.04 3.90 1.46
N ARG A 44 -40.56 4.54 0.38
CA ARG A 44 -39.28 4.18 -0.24
C ARG A 44 -38.16 4.39 0.77
N ASN A 45 -37.62 3.31 1.30
CA ASN A 45 -36.39 3.34 2.10
C ASN A 45 -35.23 3.68 1.17
N TYR A 46 -34.68 4.89 1.29
CA TYR A 46 -33.34 5.16 0.77
C TYR A 46 -32.33 4.36 1.59
N ALA A 47 -31.35 3.76 0.93
CA ALA A 47 -30.35 2.91 1.59
C ALA A 47 -29.60 3.69 2.69
N THR A 48 -29.62 3.17 3.92
CA THR A 48 -28.82 3.70 5.03
C THR A 48 -27.38 3.23 4.90
N THR A 49 -26.43 4.02 5.41
CA THR A 49 -24.97 3.75 5.39
C THR A 49 -24.52 2.50 6.17
N SER A 50 -25.45 1.67 6.63
CA SER A 50 -25.23 0.45 7.41
C SER A 50 -24.72 -0.75 6.60
N ASP A 51 -25.14 -0.90 5.33
CA ASP A 51 -24.92 -2.14 4.57
C ASP A 51 -23.56 -2.25 3.85
N ILE A 52 -22.80 -1.15 3.79
CA ILE A 52 -21.47 -1.07 3.13
C ILE A 52 -20.48 -2.12 3.69
N ARG A 53 -20.61 -2.47 4.98
CA ARG A 53 -19.72 -3.46 5.64
C ARG A 53 -19.85 -4.88 5.07
N SER A 54 -20.98 -5.22 4.44
CA SER A 54 -21.15 -6.49 3.76
C SER A 54 -20.50 -6.48 2.37
N SER A 55 -20.75 -5.43 1.57
CA SER A 55 -20.24 -5.34 0.19
C SER A 55 -18.72 -5.14 0.11
N THR A 56 -18.11 -4.55 1.13
CA THR A 56 -16.64 -4.35 1.16
C THR A 56 -15.90 -5.70 1.13
N ARG A 57 -16.37 -6.71 1.86
CA ARG A 57 -15.71 -8.02 1.92
C ARG A 57 -15.85 -8.78 0.59
N SER A 58 -17.03 -8.77 -0.04
CA SER A 58 -17.21 -9.40 -1.36
C SER A 58 -16.38 -8.69 -2.43
N THR A 59 -16.28 -7.36 -2.38
CA THR A 59 -15.43 -6.58 -3.28
C THR A 59 -13.96 -6.94 -3.13
N VAL A 60 -13.42 -7.04 -1.91
CA VAL A 60 -12.02 -7.47 -1.69
C VAL A 60 -11.77 -8.91 -2.15
N VAL A 61 -12.70 -9.84 -1.90
CA VAL A 61 -12.58 -11.23 -2.39
C VAL A 61 -12.61 -11.29 -3.92
N GLN A 62 -13.51 -10.55 -4.56
CA GLN A 62 -13.63 -10.48 -6.02
C GLN A 62 -12.44 -9.80 -6.69
N LEU A 63 -11.79 -8.86 -6.00
CA LEU A 63 -10.53 -8.25 -6.40
C LEU A 63 -9.41 -9.29 -6.38
N LEU A 64 -9.24 -9.99 -5.26
CA LEU A 64 -8.20 -11.01 -5.10
C LEU A 64 -8.40 -12.21 -6.03
N SER A 65 -9.63 -12.61 -6.34
CA SER A 65 -9.89 -13.72 -7.27
C SER A 65 -9.57 -13.41 -8.73
N ASN A 66 -9.45 -12.13 -9.09
CA ASN A 66 -9.13 -11.68 -10.45
C ASN A 66 -7.64 -11.35 -10.66
N ILE A 67 -6.83 -11.40 -9.60
CA ILE A 67 -5.40 -11.11 -9.62
C ILE A 67 -4.63 -12.44 -9.57
N GLY A 68 -3.91 -12.75 -10.65
CA GLY A 68 -3.03 -13.91 -10.75
C GLY A 68 -1.54 -13.60 -10.54
N SER A 69 -1.11 -12.33 -10.66
CA SER A 69 0.31 -11.97 -10.54
C SER A 69 0.60 -10.63 -9.88
N LYS A 70 1.84 -10.46 -9.37
CA LYS A 70 2.37 -9.20 -8.83
C LYS A 70 2.35 -8.05 -9.86
N ARG A 71 2.51 -8.35 -11.16
CA ARG A 71 2.40 -7.37 -12.27
C ARG A 71 0.98 -6.80 -12.34
N GLU A 72 -0.04 -7.65 -12.25
CA GLU A 72 -1.45 -7.25 -12.23
C GLU A 72 -1.79 -6.40 -10.99
N VAL A 73 -1.23 -6.72 -9.81
CA VAL A 73 -1.35 -5.86 -8.60
C VAL A 73 -0.75 -4.46 -8.85
N GLN A 74 0.44 -4.37 -9.45
CA GLN A 74 1.08 -3.08 -9.71
C GLN A 74 0.33 -2.27 -10.78
N GLN A 75 -0.20 -2.93 -11.82
CA GLN A 75 -1.08 -2.28 -12.81
C GLN A 75 -2.33 -1.71 -12.15
N TYR A 76 -3.03 -2.52 -11.35
CA TYR A 76 -4.17 -2.11 -10.54
C TYR A 76 -3.83 -0.83 -9.75
N LEU A 77 -2.83 -0.89 -8.87
CA LEU A 77 -2.42 0.25 -8.02
C LEU A 77 -2.03 1.51 -8.82
N SER A 78 -1.44 1.37 -10.02
CA SER A 78 -1.10 2.52 -10.87
C SER A 78 -2.35 3.25 -11.39
N HIS A 79 -3.41 2.51 -11.75
CA HIS A 79 -4.67 3.10 -12.21
C HIS A 79 -5.47 3.76 -11.08
N PHE A 80 -5.35 3.30 -9.83
CA PHE A 80 -5.99 3.94 -8.67
C PHE A 80 -5.26 5.19 -8.17
N SER A 81 -3.94 5.23 -8.29
CA SER A 81 -3.12 6.33 -7.73
C SER A 81 -2.92 7.52 -8.68
N SER A 82 -3.05 7.31 -10.00
CA SER A 82 -2.60 8.28 -11.01
C SER A 82 -3.72 9.05 -11.73
N VAL A 83 -4.98 8.59 -11.66
CA VAL A 83 -6.01 8.97 -12.65
C VAL A 83 -7.12 9.78 -12.01
N SER A 84 -7.46 10.93 -12.59
CA SER A 84 -8.69 11.64 -12.26
C SER A 84 -9.89 10.75 -12.63
N SER A 85 -10.87 10.58 -11.73
CA SER A 85 -11.95 9.58 -11.89
C SER A 85 -12.76 9.71 -13.19
N GLN A 86 -12.76 10.89 -13.81
CA GLN A 86 -13.40 11.20 -15.08
C GLN A 86 -12.68 10.62 -16.32
N GLN A 87 -11.40 10.27 -16.21
CA GLN A 87 -10.55 9.75 -17.30
C GLN A 87 -10.29 8.24 -17.21
N PHE A 88 -10.98 7.54 -16.31
CA PHE A 88 -10.75 6.11 -16.10
C PHE A 88 -11.17 5.25 -17.32
N ALA A 89 -12.47 5.17 -17.60
CA ALA A 89 -12.98 4.33 -18.68
C ALA A 89 -14.28 4.85 -19.31
N VAL A 90 -14.41 4.65 -20.63
CA VAL A 90 -15.69 4.73 -21.36
C VAL A 90 -16.11 3.31 -21.72
N ILE A 91 -17.32 2.90 -21.33
CA ILE A 91 -17.85 1.54 -21.54
C ILE A 91 -19.07 1.60 -22.44
N LYS A 92 -18.95 1.05 -23.66
CA LYS A 92 -20.06 0.83 -24.57
C LYS A 92 -20.74 -0.50 -24.27
N VAL A 93 -22.04 -0.45 -23.99
CA VAL A 93 -22.90 -1.61 -23.75
C VAL A 93 -23.78 -1.87 -24.98
N GLY A 94 -23.72 -3.08 -25.55
CA GLY A 94 -24.64 -3.50 -26.61
C GLY A 94 -26.02 -3.87 -26.04
N GLY A 95 -27.10 -3.66 -26.81
CA GLY A 95 -28.46 -3.89 -26.34
C GLY A 95 -28.74 -5.31 -25.84
N ALA A 96 -28.20 -6.32 -26.51
CA ALA A 96 -28.33 -7.72 -26.07
C ALA A 96 -27.74 -7.97 -24.67
N ILE A 97 -26.67 -7.25 -24.28
CA ILE A 97 -26.10 -7.32 -22.92
C ILE A 97 -27.11 -6.88 -21.85
N LEU A 98 -27.94 -5.88 -22.15
CA LEU A 98 -29.01 -5.42 -21.24
C LEU A 98 -30.18 -6.42 -21.14
N THR A 99 -30.38 -7.25 -22.17
CA THR A 99 -31.39 -8.32 -22.14
C THR A 99 -30.89 -9.58 -21.43
N GLU A 100 -29.71 -10.08 -21.81
CA GLU A 100 -29.23 -11.44 -21.47
C GLU A 100 -28.21 -11.48 -20.33
N HIS A 101 -27.51 -10.37 -20.07
CA HIS A 101 -26.37 -10.33 -19.14
C HIS A 101 -26.43 -9.15 -18.14
N LEU A 102 -27.63 -8.62 -17.88
CA LEU A 102 -27.84 -7.43 -17.06
C LEU A 102 -27.26 -7.56 -15.65
N GLN A 103 -27.46 -8.70 -14.98
CA GLN A 103 -26.95 -8.96 -13.63
C GLN A 103 -25.41 -9.06 -13.62
N THR A 104 -24.83 -9.70 -14.64
CA THR A 104 -23.37 -9.81 -14.82
C THR A 104 -22.74 -8.43 -15.03
N LEU A 105 -23.32 -7.63 -15.92
CA LEU A 105 -22.92 -6.24 -16.17
C LEU A 105 -23.02 -5.40 -14.89
N SER A 106 -24.15 -5.45 -14.20
CA SER A 106 -24.41 -4.61 -13.04
C SER A 106 -23.52 -4.98 -11.86
N SER A 107 -23.25 -6.27 -11.64
CA SER A 107 -22.24 -6.76 -10.69
C SER A 107 -20.83 -6.26 -11.05
N ALA A 108 -20.46 -6.31 -12.33
CA ALA A 108 -19.15 -5.84 -12.78
C ALA A 108 -18.96 -4.33 -12.62
N LEU A 109 -19.99 -3.53 -12.93
CA LEU A 109 -20.00 -2.07 -12.70
C LEU A 109 -20.04 -1.72 -11.19
N ALA A 110 -20.77 -2.49 -10.38
CA ALA A 110 -20.85 -2.30 -8.94
C ALA A 110 -19.49 -2.49 -8.26
N PHE A 111 -18.74 -3.52 -8.66
CA PHE A 111 -17.36 -3.71 -8.24
C PHE A 111 -16.49 -2.49 -8.52
N LEU A 112 -16.53 -1.95 -9.76
CA LEU A 112 -15.74 -0.77 -10.15
C LEU A 112 -16.10 0.45 -9.28
N ASN A 113 -17.38 0.65 -8.97
CA ASN A 113 -17.80 1.75 -8.11
C ASN A 113 -17.39 1.55 -6.64
N HIS A 114 -17.49 0.34 -6.09
CA HIS A 114 -17.08 0.05 -4.71
C HIS A 114 -15.58 0.28 -4.47
N VAL A 115 -14.73 0.09 -5.49
CA VAL A 115 -13.29 0.38 -5.40
C VAL A 115 -12.96 1.87 -5.66
N GLY A 116 -13.95 2.70 -6.04
CA GLY A 116 -13.80 4.14 -6.21
C GLY A 116 -13.65 4.62 -7.66
N LEU A 117 -13.96 3.77 -8.65
CA LEU A 117 -13.88 4.12 -10.08
C LEU A 117 -15.26 4.44 -10.64
N TYR A 118 -15.28 5.40 -11.58
CA TYR A 118 -16.51 5.93 -12.16
C TYR A 118 -16.50 5.80 -13.69
N PRO A 119 -16.62 4.58 -14.24
CA PRO A 119 -16.73 4.39 -15.68
C PRO A 119 -17.95 5.13 -16.26
N VAL A 120 -17.76 5.78 -17.40
CA VAL A 120 -18.85 6.42 -18.15
C VAL A 120 -19.47 5.39 -19.07
N VAL A 121 -20.72 5.02 -18.79
CA VAL A 121 -21.42 3.95 -19.51
C VAL A 121 -22.30 4.56 -20.60
N VAL A 122 -22.17 4.11 -21.84
CA VAL A 122 -23.08 4.46 -22.95
C VAL A 122 -23.71 3.19 -23.52
N HIS A 123 -25.04 3.17 -23.68
CA HIS A 123 -25.75 1.98 -24.13
C HIS A 123 -26.55 2.17 -25.43
N GLY A 124 -26.75 1.06 -26.13
CA GLY A 124 -27.65 0.90 -27.27
C GLY A 124 -28.80 -0.07 -26.95
N ALA A 125 -29.90 -0.01 -27.71
CA ALA A 125 -31.04 -0.94 -27.59
C ALA A 125 -31.42 -1.60 -28.95
N GLY A 126 -30.43 -1.86 -29.81
CA GLY A 126 -30.63 -2.23 -31.22
C GLY A 126 -31.49 -3.49 -31.46
N PRO A 127 -31.19 -4.65 -30.84
CA PRO A 127 -32.00 -5.87 -30.99
C PRO A 127 -33.43 -5.72 -30.49
N GLN A 128 -33.61 -5.08 -29.33
CA GLN A 128 -34.93 -4.78 -28.76
C GLN A 128 -35.75 -3.88 -29.70
N LEU A 129 -35.12 -2.87 -30.30
CA LEU A 129 -35.77 -1.96 -31.22
C LEU A 129 -36.27 -2.66 -32.48
N ASN A 130 -35.50 -3.59 -33.06
CA ASN A 130 -35.98 -4.38 -34.20
C ASN A 130 -37.27 -5.13 -33.86
N LYS A 131 -37.25 -5.87 -32.74
CA LYS A 131 -38.40 -6.66 -32.29
C LYS A 131 -39.65 -5.80 -32.06
N ILE A 132 -39.50 -4.66 -31.37
CA ILE A 132 -40.65 -3.78 -31.08
C ILE A 132 -41.19 -3.13 -32.36
N LEU A 133 -40.34 -2.82 -33.36
CA LEU A 133 -40.78 -2.32 -34.65
C LEU A 133 -41.55 -3.41 -35.43
N GLU A 134 -41.03 -4.64 -35.49
CA GLU A 134 -41.69 -5.81 -36.08
C GLU A 134 -43.06 -6.07 -35.42
N ASP A 135 -43.11 -6.13 -34.09
CA ASP A 135 -44.35 -6.28 -33.30
C ASP A 135 -45.33 -5.10 -33.51
N SER A 136 -44.83 -3.91 -33.88
CA SER A 136 -45.62 -2.71 -34.20
C SER A 136 -46.00 -2.58 -35.69
N GLY A 137 -45.69 -3.58 -36.51
CA GLY A 137 -45.95 -3.57 -37.96
C GLY A 137 -45.13 -2.52 -38.73
N VAL A 138 -43.91 -2.21 -38.27
CA VAL A 138 -42.96 -1.30 -38.94
C VAL A 138 -41.73 -2.11 -39.33
N GLU A 139 -41.50 -2.33 -40.62
CA GLU A 139 -40.30 -3.05 -41.07
C GLU A 139 -39.03 -2.22 -40.84
N PRO A 140 -38.00 -2.75 -40.15
CA PRO A 140 -36.73 -2.04 -39.96
C PRO A 140 -35.95 -1.83 -41.27
N GLN A 141 -35.91 -0.58 -41.75
CA GLN A 141 -35.13 -0.22 -42.94
C GLN A 141 -33.68 0.11 -42.60
N PHE A 142 -32.74 -0.46 -43.37
CA PHE A 142 -31.31 -0.23 -43.24
C PHE A 142 -30.68 0.13 -44.59
N GLU A 143 -29.97 1.25 -44.64
CA GLU A 143 -29.14 1.65 -45.77
C GLU A 143 -27.68 1.76 -45.33
N GLU A 144 -26.77 1.09 -46.04
CA GLU A 144 -25.32 1.10 -45.72
C GLU A 144 -24.98 0.68 -44.27
N GLY A 145 -25.86 -0.12 -43.65
CA GLY A 145 -25.74 -0.54 -42.24
C GLY A 145 -26.28 0.47 -41.21
N ILE A 146 -26.81 1.61 -41.67
CA ILE A 146 -27.44 2.64 -40.83
C ILE A 146 -28.96 2.45 -40.88
N ARG A 147 -29.62 2.52 -39.72
CA ARG A 147 -31.09 2.44 -39.64
C ARG A 147 -31.72 3.76 -40.09
N VAL A 148 -32.52 3.73 -41.16
CA VAL A 148 -33.37 4.87 -41.54
C VAL A 148 -34.38 5.10 -40.42
N THR A 149 -34.46 6.32 -39.89
CA THR A 149 -35.23 6.60 -38.67
C THR A 149 -36.26 7.70 -38.90
N ASP A 150 -37.48 7.30 -39.25
CA ASP A 150 -38.61 8.22 -39.40
C ASP A 150 -39.16 8.71 -38.04
N PRO A 151 -40.09 9.69 -37.99
CA PRO A 151 -40.66 10.19 -36.74
C PRO A 151 -41.35 9.10 -35.89
N LYS A 152 -42.00 8.10 -36.50
CA LYS A 152 -42.65 7.00 -35.78
C LYS A 152 -41.61 6.08 -35.13
N THR A 153 -40.60 5.68 -35.90
CA THR A 153 -39.46 4.87 -35.43
C THR A 153 -38.68 5.57 -34.33
N LEU A 154 -38.44 6.89 -34.46
CA LEU A 154 -37.77 7.66 -33.41
C LEU A 154 -38.59 7.70 -32.11
N GLY A 155 -39.91 7.84 -32.19
CA GLY A 155 -40.80 7.81 -31.02
C GLY A 155 -40.70 6.50 -30.25
N ILE A 156 -40.75 5.37 -30.97
CA ILE A 156 -40.58 4.02 -30.41
C ILE A 156 -39.17 3.85 -29.83
N ALA A 157 -38.14 4.22 -30.58
CA ALA A 157 -36.74 4.14 -30.14
C ALA A 157 -36.52 4.94 -28.86
N ARG A 158 -36.97 6.19 -28.81
CA ARG A 158 -36.81 7.06 -27.63
C ARG A 158 -37.44 6.47 -26.38
N ALA A 159 -38.65 5.90 -26.48
CA ALA A 159 -39.30 5.25 -25.35
C ALA A 159 -38.46 4.06 -24.82
N LEU A 160 -38.06 3.16 -25.71
CA LEU A 160 -37.21 2.00 -25.40
C LEU A 160 -35.85 2.40 -24.80
N PHE A 161 -35.18 3.41 -25.37
CA PHE A 161 -33.90 3.88 -24.87
C PHE A 161 -33.99 4.45 -23.45
N LEU A 162 -35.10 5.11 -23.10
CA LEU A 162 -35.36 5.59 -21.74
C LEU A 162 -35.67 4.42 -20.77
N GLU A 163 -36.45 3.44 -21.22
CA GLU A 163 -36.79 2.24 -20.45
C GLU A 163 -35.55 1.40 -20.10
N GLU A 164 -34.72 1.05 -21.09
CA GLU A 164 -33.50 0.28 -20.87
C GLU A 164 -32.43 1.07 -20.07
N ASN A 165 -32.41 2.40 -20.18
CA ASN A 165 -31.55 3.25 -19.34
C ASN A 165 -31.97 3.18 -17.86
N LEU A 166 -33.27 3.34 -17.59
CA LEU A 166 -33.82 3.24 -16.24
C LEU A 166 -33.66 1.83 -15.67
N ARG A 167 -33.89 0.79 -16.46
CA ARG A 167 -33.71 -0.62 -16.05
C ARG A 167 -32.28 -0.92 -15.57
N LEU A 168 -31.26 -0.41 -16.25
CA LEU A 168 -29.87 -0.55 -15.81
C LEU A 168 -29.59 0.28 -14.54
N VAL A 169 -30.12 1.51 -14.45
CA VAL A 169 -29.98 2.35 -13.25
C VAL A 169 -30.65 1.72 -12.03
N GLU A 170 -31.86 1.17 -12.17
CA GLU A 170 -32.59 0.52 -11.08
C GLU A 170 -31.88 -0.76 -10.59
N GLU A 171 -31.30 -1.55 -11.49
CA GLU A 171 -30.49 -2.73 -11.10
C GLU A 171 -29.19 -2.33 -10.37
N LEU A 172 -28.55 -1.23 -10.78
CA LEU A 172 -27.38 -0.69 -10.07
C LEU A 172 -27.75 -0.15 -8.68
N GLU A 173 -28.81 0.64 -8.57
CA GLU A 173 -29.32 1.14 -7.28
C GLU A 173 -29.75 -0.02 -6.35
N ARG A 174 -30.31 -1.12 -6.89
CA ARG A 174 -30.62 -2.35 -6.15
C ARG A 174 -29.37 -3.02 -5.56
N LEU A 175 -28.20 -2.86 -6.18
CA LEU A 175 -26.90 -3.33 -5.68
C LEU A 175 -26.23 -2.32 -4.72
N GLY A 176 -26.90 -1.21 -4.39
CA GLY A 176 -26.37 -0.14 -3.52
C GLY A 176 -25.49 0.88 -4.26
N ILE A 177 -25.47 0.84 -5.60
CA ILE A 177 -24.64 1.70 -6.43
C ILE A 177 -25.43 2.92 -6.86
N ARG A 178 -24.93 4.10 -6.54
CA ARG A 178 -25.56 5.36 -6.96
C ARG A 178 -25.35 5.54 -8.47
N ALA A 179 -26.42 5.49 -9.25
CA ALA A 179 -26.37 5.60 -10.71
C ALA A 179 -27.21 6.80 -11.18
N ARG A 180 -26.68 7.56 -12.15
CA ARG A 180 -27.33 8.75 -12.70
C ARG A 180 -27.76 8.49 -14.15
N PRO A 181 -29.07 8.45 -14.45
CA PRO A 181 -29.54 8.42 -15.83
C PRO A 181 -29.22 9.76 -16.49
N ILE A 182 -28.53 9.73 -17.63
CA ILE A 182 -28.21 10.90 -18.45
C ILE A 182 -28.75 10.63 -19.86
N THR A 183 -30.00 11.02 -20.09
CA THR A 183 -30.78 10.61 -21.27
C THR A 183 -30.82 11.65 -22.39
N SER A 184 -30.25 12.84 -22.15
CA SER A 184 -30.21 14.02 -23.02
C SER A 184 -29.09 14.97 -22.57
N GLY A 185 -28.75 15.97 -23.38
CA GLY A 185 -27.85 17.07 -23.03
C GLY A 185 -26.35 16.78 -23.07
N VAL A 186 -25.93 15.59 -23.50
CA VAL A 186 -24.50 15.26 -23.71
C VAL A 186 -24.11 15.40 -25.18
N PHE A 187 -24.81 14.72 -26.08
CA PHE A 187 -24.46 14.67 -27.50
C PHE A 187 -25.23 15.74 -28.28
N THR A 188 -24.52 16.71 -28.86
CA THR A 188 -25.07 17.61 -29.88
C THR A 188 -24.77 17.04 -31.26
N ALA A 189 -25.76 16.99 -32.15
CA ALA A 189 -25.62 16.44 -33.50
C ALA A 189 -26.36 17.26 -34.56
N ASP A 190 -25.80 17.30 -35.75
CA ASP A 190 -26.50 17.75 -36.96
C ASP A 190 -27.04 16.53 -37.73
N TYR A 191 -27.96 16.73 -38.68
CA TYR A 191 -28.46 15.63 -39.51
C TYR A 191 -27.33 14.98 -40.32
N LEU A 192 -27.21 13.64 -40.30
CA LEU A 192 -26.20 12.92 -41.07
C LEU A 192 -26.46 13.05 -42.58
N ASN A 193 -27.67 12.71 -42.99
CA ASN A 193 -28.27 13.08 -44.27
C ASN A 193 -29.79 12.94 -44.10
N LYS A 194 -30.52 14.06 -44.13
CA LYS A 194 -31.95 14.09 -43.84
C LYS A 194 -32.80 13.46 -44.95
N GLU A 195 -32.34 13.52 -46.19
CA GLU A 195 -33.07 12.94 -47.34
C GLU A 195 -32.91 11.41 -47.39
N LYS A 196 -31.78 10.88 -46.92
CA LYS A 196 -31.43 9.45 -46.97
C LYS A 196 -31.78 8.67 -45.70
N TYR A 197 -31.56 9.26 -44.52
CA TYR A 197 -31.70 8.56 -43.23
C TYR A 197 -32.74 9.19 -42.28
N ASP A 198 -33.37 10.30 -42.69
CA ASP A 198 -34.29 11.13 -41.91
C ASP A 198 -33.73 11.59 -40.55
N LEU A 199 -34.26 11.13 -39.40
CA LEU A 199 -33.91 11.63 -38.07
C LEU A 199 -32.64 10.96 -37.48
N VAL A 200 -31.62 10.76 -38.30
CA VAL A 200 -30.31 10.22 -37.91
C VAL A 200 -29.27 11.34 -37.80
N GLY A 201 -28.53 11.36 -36.70
CA GLY A 201 -27.57 12.39 -36.35
C GLY A 201 -26.11 12.02 -36.59
N LYS A 202 -25.31 13.02 -36.93
CA LYS A 202 -23.85 13.02 -36.83
C LYS A 202 -23.46 13.93 -35.66
N ILE A 203 -22.83 13.36 -34.64
CA ILE A 203 -22.36 14.12 -33.46
C ILE A 203 -21.35 15.18 -33.91
N THR A 204 -21.51 16.40 -33.41
CA THR A 204 -20.61 17.54 -33.66
C THR A 204 -20.04 18.14 -32.37
N HIS A 205 -20.63 17.87 -31.21
CA HIS A 205 -20.10 18.28 -29.90
C HIS A 205 -20.57 17.35 -28.77
N VAL A 206 -19.75 17.25 -27.72
CA VAL A 206 -20.02 16.48 -26.50
C VAL A 206 -19.86 17.41 -25.30
N ASP A 207 -20.96 17.74 -24.59
CA ASP A 207 -20.88 18.47 -23.32
C ASP A 207 -20.54 17.49 -22.19
N LYS A 208 -19.44 17.77 -21.49
CA LYS A 208 -18.93 16.95 -20.39
C LYS A 208 -19.62 17.25 -19.06
N LYS A 209 -20.21 18.44 -18.88
CA LYS A 209 -20.73 18.90 -17.57
C LYS A 209 -21.72 17.93 -16.91
N PRO A 210 -22.68 17.29 -17.63
CA PRO A 210 -23.59 16.33 -17.00
C PRO A 210 -22.86 15.10 -16.43
N ILE A 211 -21.81 14.66 -17.13
CA ILE A 211 -20.97 13.51 -16.76
C ILE A 211 -20.09 13.89 -15.56
N GLU A 212 -19.39 15.01 -15.66
CA GLU A 212 -18.50 15.53 -14.61
C GLU A 212 -19.27 15.76 -13.29
N ALA A 213 -20.47 16.34 -13.36
CA ALA A 213 -21.33 16.56 -12.19
C ALA A 213 -21.84 15.25 -11.57
N ALA A 214 -22.16 14.23 -12.37
CA ALA A 214 -22.53 12.91 -11.85
C ALA A 214 -21.36 12.25 -11.10
N ILE A 215 -20.16 12.29 -11.68
CA ILE A 215 -18.95 11.72 -11.07
C ILE A 215 -18.56 12.46 -9.79
N GLN A 216 -18.61 13.80 -9.78
CA GLN A 216 -18.38 14.61 -8.58
C GLN A 216 -19.40 14.33 -7.47
N ALA A 217 -20.65 14.02 -7.83
CA ALA A 217 -21.69 13.62 -6.88
C ALA A 217 -21.53 12.18 -6.36
N GLY A 218 -20.52 11.43 -6.82
CA GLY A 218 -20.29 10.03 -6.48
C GLY A 218 -21.27 9.07 -7.15
N CYS A 219 -21.75 9.38 -8.35
CA CYS A 219 -22.67 8.54 -9.14
C CYS A 219 -22.02 8.01 -10.42
N LEU A 220 -22.37 6.80 -10.85
CA LEU A 220 -22.06 6.29 -12.19
C LEU A 220 -22.93 6.98 -13.25
N PRO A 221 -22.37 7.67 -14.25
CA PRO A 221 -23.14 8.27 -15.34
C PRO A 221 -23.53 7.21 -16.39
N ILE A 222 -24.85 7.01 -16.59
CA ILE A 222 -25.41 6.02 -17.52
C ILE A 222 -26.12 6.75 -18.68
N LEU A 223 -25.49 6.77 -19.86
CA LEU A 223 -25.87 7.55 -21.03
C LEU A 223 -26.64 6.73 -22.08
N THR A 224 -27.66 7.32 -22.68
CA THR A 224 -28.25 6.86 -23.95
C THR A 224 -27.40 7.32 -25.13
N SER A 225 -27.42 6.59 -26.25
CA SER A 225 -26.78 7.00 -27.52
C SER A 225 -27.64 7.94 -28.38
N MET A 226 -28.56 8.69 -27.77
CA MET A 226 -29.36 9.71 -28.46
C MET A 226 -28.62 11.05 -28.46
N ALA A 227 -28.78 11.83 -29.53
CA ALA A 227 -28.22 13.18 -29.63
C ALA A 227 -29.32 14.21 -29.92
N GLU A 228 -29.00 15.48 -29.77
CA GLU A 228 -29.92 16.60 -29.99
C GLU A 228 -29.35 17.61 -30.98
N SER A 229 -30.19 18.14 -31.86
CA SER A 229 -29.84 19.30 -32.66
C SER A 229 -29.77 20.57 -31.81
N ARG A 230 -29.15 21.63 -32.35
CA ARG A 230 -29.15 22.96 -31.71
C ARG A 230 -30.55 23.55 -31.47
N SER A 231 -31.60 23.00 -32.10
CA SER A 231 -33.00 23.38 -31.91
C SER A 231 -33.77 22.44 -30.96
N GLY A 232 -33.10 21.48 -30.32
CA GLY A 232 -33.71 20.49 -29.42
C GLY A 232 -34.42 19.31 -30.11
N GLN A 233 -34.18 19.08 -31.41
CA GLN A 233 -34.69 17.89 -32.09
C GLN A 233 -33.82 16.69 -31.71
N VAL A 234 -34.42 15.64 -31.11
CA VAL A 234 -33.73 14.38 -30.84
C VAL A 234 -33.41 13.67 -32.16
N LEU A 235 -32.21 13.12 -32.28
CA LEU A 235 -31.72 12.37 -33.43
C LEU A 235 -31.14 11.03 -32.94
N ASN A 236 -31.37 9.98 -33.73
CA ASN A 236 -30.82 8.66 -33.50
C ASN A 236 -29.34 8.62 -33.91
N VAL A 237 -28.46 8.03 -33.09
CA VAL A 237 -27.02 7.88 -33.39
C VAL A 237 -26.57 6.46 -33.05
N ASN A 238 -25.63 5.92 -33.84
CA ASN A 238 -25.02 4.63 -33.54
C ASN A 238 -24.25 4.69 -32.21
N ALA A 239 -24.54 3.77 -31.29
CA ALA A 239 -23.88 3.67 -29.99
C ALA A 239 -22.36 3.47 -30.08
N ASP A 240 -21.83 2.83 -31.12
CA ASP A 240 -20.38 2.68 -31.31
C ASP A 240 -19.71 4.01 -31.70
N VAL A 241 -20.40 4.85 -32.49
CA VAL A 241 -19.97 6.21 -32.85
C VAL A 241 -20.09 7.14 -31.63
N ALA A 242 -21.19 7.06 -30.88
CA ALA A 242 -21.37 7.83 -29.65
C ALA A 242 -20.29 7.51 -28.60
N ALA A 243 -19.91 6.23 -28.45
CA ALA A 243 -18.79 5.83 -27.60
C ALA A 243 -17.44 6.37 -28.11
N GLY A 244 -17.20 6.37 -29.43
CA GLY A 244 -16.01 6.96 -30.03
C GLY A 244 -15.89 8.46 -29.75
N GLU A 245 -16.92 9.25 -30.05
CA GLU A 245 -16.93 10.70 -29.81
C GLU A 245 -16.84 11.05 -28.31
N LEU A 246 -17.48 10.25 -27.45
CA LEU A 246 -17.34 10.37 -26.00
C LEU A 246 -15.90 10.10 -25.53
N ALA A 247 -15.24 9.08 -26.10
CA ALA A 247 -13.84 8.79 -25.82
C ALA A 247 -12.89 9.88 -26.34
N ARG A 248 -13.14 10.45 -27.53
CA ARG A 248 -12.41 11.63 -28.04
C ARG A 248 -12.52 12.82 -27.11
N ALA A 249 -13.72 13.07 -26.58
CA ALA A 249 -13.97 14.17 -25.66
C ALA A 249 -13.32 13.96 -24.28
N LEU A 250 -13.44 12.77 -23.68
CA LEU A 250 -12.97 12.49 -22.32
C LEU A 250 -11.49 12.06 -22.24
N GLN A 251 -10.92 11.56 -23.34
CA GLN A 251 -9.57 10.98 -23.43
C GLN A 251 -9.28 9.93 -22.32
N PRO A 252 -10.10 8.86 -22.20
CA PRO A 252 -9.94 7.86 -21.16
C PRO A 252 -8.73 6.94 -21.41
N LEU A 253 -8.23 6.29 -20.35
CA LEU A 253 -7.20 5.26 -20.47
C LEU A 253 -7.74 3.96 -21.10
N LYS A 254 -8.97 3.57 -20.76
CA LYS A 254 -9.62 2.34 -21.25
C LYS A 254 -10.93 2.66 -21.97
N ILE A 255 -11.12 2.07 -23.15
CA ILE A 255 -12.35 2.18 -23.93
C ILE A 255 -12.86 0.75 -24.15
N VAL A 256 -14.00 0.41 -23.54
CA VAL A 256 -14.46 -0.98 -23.49
C VAL A 256 -15.71 -1.16 -24.33
N TYR A 257 -15.67 -2.09 -25.27
CA TYR A 257 -16.82 -2.53 -26.06
C TYR A 257 -17.29 -3.90 -25.58
N LEU A 258 -18.41 -3.94 -24.85
CA LEU A 258 -18.99 -5.19 -24.35
C LEU A 258 -19.72 -5.94 -25.48
N SER A 259 -19.44 -7.24 -25.59
CA SER A 259 -19.99 -8.15 -26.59
C SER A 259 -20.17 -9.56 -26.05
N GLU A 260 -21.19 -10.30 -26.51
CA GLU A 260 -21.46 -11.67 -26.06
C GLU A 260 -20.31 -12.64 -26.41
N LYS A 261 -19.63 -12.38 -27.53
CA LYS A 261 -18.53 -13.21 -28.04
C LYS A 261 -17.22 -13.03 -27.27
N GLY A 262 -17.08 -11.98 -26.46
CA GLY A 262 -15.91 -11.76 -25.62
C GLY A 262 -14.59 -11.48 -26.35
N GLY A 263 -14.61 -11.04 -27.61
CA GLY A 263 -13.39 -10.69 -28.35
C GLY A 263 -13.49 -10.84 -29.87
N LEU A 264 -12.34 -10.69 -30.53
CA LEU A 264 -12.10 -11.04 -31.93
C LEU A 264 -11.40 -12.41 -32.01
N PHE A 265 -11.68 -13.13 -33.08
CA PHE A 265 -11.16 -14.47 -33.31
C PHE A 265 -10.42 -14.53 -34.63
N ASN A 266 -9.30 -15.25 -34.65
CA ASN A 266 -8.60 -15.58 -35.87
C ASN A 266 -9.53 -16.45 -36.73
N GLY A 267 -9.81 -15.99 -37.95
CA GLY A 267 -10.74 -16.67 -38.84
C GLY A 267 -10.18 -17.98 -39.42
N ASP A 268 -8.86 -18.17 -39.36
CA ASP A 268 -8.14 -19.37 -39.75
C ASP A 268 -8.06 -20.35 -38.56
N THR A 269 -7.26 -20.05 -37.53
CA THR A 269 -7.02 -20.94 -36.38
C THR A 269 -8.21 -21.09 -35.42
N LYS A 270 -9.23 -20.24 -35.52
CA LYS A 270 -10.38 -20.10 -34.59
C LYS A 270 -10.02 -19.64 -33.18
N GLU A 271 -8.76 -19.39 -32.89
CA GLU A 271 -8.31 -18.92 -31.57
C GLU A 271 -8.71 -17.46 -31.33
N LYS A 272 -8.88 -17.09 -30.06
CA LYS A 272 -9.15 -15.71 -29.67
C LYS A 272 -7.88 -14.88 -29.78
N ILE A 273 -7.98 -13.71 -30.42
CA ILE A 273 -6.86 -12.76 -30.53
C ILE A 273 -6.79 -12.02 -29.19
N SER A 274 -5.73 -12.22 -28.41
CA SER A 274 -5.56 -11.60 -27.09
C SER A 274 -5.22 -10.11 -27.19
N ALA A 275 -4.29 -9.75 -28.08
CA ALA A 275 -3.87 -8.36 -28.30
C ALA A 275 -3.62 -8.06 -29.79
N ILE A 276 -3.71 -6.77 -30.15
CA ILE A 276 -3.32 -6.23 -31.46
C ILE A 276 -2.53 -4.92 -31.23
N ASN A 277 -1.25 -4.89 -31.62
CA ASN A 277 -0.45 -3.66 -31.64
C ASN A 277 -0.54 -3.01 -33.03
N LEU A 278 -1.33 -1.94 -33.16
CA LEU A 278 -1.67 -1.35 -34.46
C LEU A 278 -0.47 -0.79 -35.23
N ASP A 279 0.53 -0.24 -34.55
CA ASP A 279 1.69 0.39 -35.21
C ASP A 279 2.66 -0.64 -35.85
N GLU A 280 2.53 -1.94 -35.49
CA GLU A 280 3.35 -3.05 -36.01
C GLU A 280 2.52 -4.04 -36.86
N GLU A 281 1.34 -4.44 -36.37
CA GLU A 281 0.59 -5.57 -36.91
C GLU A 281 -0.49 -5.17 -37.94
N TYR A 282 -0.96 -3.92 -37.93
CA TYR A 282 -2.18 -3.52 -38.65
C TYR A 282 -2.12 -3.82 -40.15
N ASP A 283 -1.05 -3.42 -40.85
CA ASP A 283 -0.98 -3.59 -42.30
C ASP A 283 -0.94 -5.06 -42.69
N HIS A 284 -0.17 -5.89 -41.96
CA HIS A 284 -0.15 -7.33 -42.15
C HIS A 284 -1.53 -7.95 -41.88
N LEU A 285 -2.18 -7.57 -40.77
CA LEU A 285 -3.48 -8.08 -40.35
C LEU A 285 -4.58 -7.72 -41.38
N MET A 286 -4.57 -6.50 -41.93
CA MET A 286 -5.55 -6.07 -42.93
C MET A 286 -5.47 -6.85 -44.25
N THR A 287 -4.27 -7.32 -44.64
CA THR A 287 -4.07 -8.17 -45.83
C THR A 287 -4.52 -9.62 -45.64
N GLN A 288 -4.76 -10.07 -44.41
CA GLN A 288 -5.16 -11.46 -44.15
C GLN A 288 -6.53 -11.79 -44.76
N TRP A 289 -6.59 -12.90 -45.49
CA TRP A 289 -7.80 -13.37 -46.18
C TRP A 289 -8.96 -13.67 -45.22
N TRP A 290 -8.65 -14.09 -43.99
CA TRP A 290 -9.63 -14.49 -42.99
C TRP A 290 -10.27 -13.29 -42.24
N VAL A 291 -9.72 -12.08 -42.36
CA VAL A 291 -10.26 -10.86 -41.75
C VAL A 291 -11.46 -10.38 -42.56
N ARG A 292 -12.64 -10.92 -42.22
CA ARG A 292 -13.94 -10.63 -42.83
C ARG A 292 -14.31 -9.14 -42.74
N HIS A 293 -15.16 -8.68 -43.65
CA HIS A 293 -15.56 -7.27 -43.79
C HIS A 293 -15.95 -6.59 -42.46
N GLY A 294 -16.79 -7.22 -41.62
CA GLY A 294 -17.19 -6.66 -40.33
C GLY A 294 -16.05 -6.57 -39.30
N THR A 295 -15.12 -7.52 -39.30
CA THR A 295 -13.90 -7.48 -38.45
C THR A 295 -12.95 -6.39 -38.94
N ARG A 296 -12.77 -6.28 -40.27
CA ARG A 296 -11.96 -5.24 -40.91
C ARG A 296 -12.46 -3.83 -40.57
N LEU A 297 -13.77 -3.61 -40.64
CA LEU A 297 -14.38 -2.32 -40.31
C LEU A 297 -14.11 -1.94 -38.84
N LYS A 298 -14.37 -2.85 -37.89
CA LYS A 298 -14.11 -2.59 -36.46
C LYS A 298 -12.66 -2.23 -36.15
N ILE A 299 -11.70 -2.99 -36.68
CA ILE A 299 -10.27 -2.70 -36.42
C ILE A 299 -9.87 -1.37 -37.05
N LYS A 300 -10.43 -1.02 -38.22
CA LYS A 300 -10.22 0.29 -38.85
C LYS A 300 -10.80 1.43 -38.01
N GLU A 301 -12.04 1.32 -37.56
CA GLU A 301 -12.70 2.30 -36.67
C GLU A 301 -11.91 2.48 -35.36
N MET A 302 -11.43 1.39 -34.77
CA MET A 302 -10.64 1.41 -33.54
C MET A 302 -9.24 1.99 -33.75
N LYS A 303 -8.62 1.80 -34.93
CA LYS A 303 -7.39 2.51 -35.32
C LYS A 303 -7.65 4.00 -35.45
N GLU A 304 -8.69 4.41 -36.17
CA GLU A 304 -9.04 5.83 -36.35
C GLU A 304 -9.37 6.49 -35.00
N LEU A 305 -10.02 5.79 -34.07
CA LEU A 305 -10.26 6.28 -32.71
C LEU A 305 -8.94 6.44 -31.91
N LEU A 306 -8.08 5.41 -31.91
CA LEU A 306 -6.84 5.42 -31.14
C LEU A 306 -5.77 6.38 -31.67
N MET A 307 -5.80 6.71 -32.96
CA MET A 307 -4.85 7.67 -33.56
C MET A 307 -5.04 9.10 -33.03
N ASP A 308 -6.27 9.48 -32.69
CA ASP A 308 -6.62 10.81 -32.12
C ASP A 308 -6.53 10.84 -30.58
N LEU A 309 -6.09 9.74 -29.96
CA LEU A 309 -5.95 9.59 -28.51
C LEU A 309 -4.48 9.44 -28.09
N PRO A 310 -4.15 9.69 -26.80
CA PRO A 310 -2.82 9.41 -26.26
C PRO A 310 -2.41 7.94 -26.49
N LYS A 311 -1.11 7.67 -26.72
CA LYS A 311 -0.60 6.29 -26.87
C LYS A 311 -0.86 5.39 -25.64
N THR A 312 -1.14 5.98 -24.47
CA THR A 312 -1.53 5.28 -23.24
C THR A 312 -2.98 4.76 -23.25
N SER A 313 -3.83 5.27 -24.14
CA SER A 313 -5.21 4.80 -24.29
C SER A 313 -5.27 3.46 -25.03
N SER A 314 -6.20 2.60 -24.64
CA SER A 314 -6.44 1.31 -25.28
C SER A 314 -7.92 1.00 -25.42
N VAL A 315 -8.28 0.27 -26.48
CA VAL A 315 -9.63 -0.27 -26.71
C VAL A 315 -9.64 -1.75 -26.33
N ALA A 316 -10.65 -2.22 -25.62
CA ALA A 316 -10.84 -3.63 -25.31
C ALA A 316 -12.20 -4.13 -25.79
N ILE A 317 -12.24 -5.31 -26.41
CA ILE A 317 -13.48 -6.00 -26.79
C ILE A 317 -13.61 -7.26 -25.94
N ILE A 318 -14.61 -7.29 -25.05
CA ILE A 318 -14.73 -8.31 -23.99
C ILE A 318 -16.18 -8.67 -23.67
N HIS A 319 -16.33 -9.72 -22.87
CA HIS A 319 -17.60 -10.16 -22.30
C HIS A 319 -17.84 -9.44 -20.95
N PRO A 320 -19.09 -9.16 -20.52
CA PRO A 320 -19.34 -8.44 -19.26
C PRO A 320 -18.76 -9.12 -18.01
N ALA A 321 -18.69 -10.46 -17.98
CA ALA A 321 -18.09 -11.20 -16.87
C ALA A 321 -16.57 -10.93 -16.72
N ASP A 322 -15.93 -10.60 -17.83
CA ASP A 322 -14.49 -10.41 -17.96
C ASP A 322 -14.05 -8.94 -17.76
N LEU A 323 -15.00 -8.02 -17.55
CA LEU A 323 -14.77 -6.57 -17.43
C LEU A 323 -13.76 -6.21 -16.35
N GLN A 324 -13.77 -6.94 -15.24
CA GLN A 324 -12.84 -6.71 -14.13
C GLN A 324 -11.42 -7.13 -14.52
N LYS A 325 -11.27 -8.30 -15.13
CA LYS A 325 -9.97 -8.82 -15.55
C LYS A 325 -9.32 -7.89 -16.59
N GLU A 326 -10.03 -7.52 -17.65
CA GLU A 326 -9.51 -6.67 -18.73
C GLU A 326 -9.11 -5.24 -18.31
N LEU A 327 -9.79 -4.67 -17.31
CA LEU A 327 -9.48 -3.34 -16.81
C LEU A 327 -8.23 -3.31 -15.91
N PHE A 328 -7.80 -4.46 -15.38
CA PHE A 328 -6.73 -4.55 -14.39
C PHE A 328 -5.60 -5.52 -14.72
N THR A 329 -5.68 -6.28 -15.82
CA THR A 329 -4.63 -7.22 -16.23
C THR A 329 -4.18 -7.07 -17.69
N ASP A 330 -2.86 -7.08 -17.90
CA ASP A 330 -2.23 -7.19 -19.23
C ASP A 330 -2.53 -8.52 -19.93
N SER A 331 -2.75 -9.58 -19.15
CA SER A 331 -3.18 -10.90 -19.61
C SER A 331 -4.40 -10.82 -20.53
N GLY A 332 -5.24 -9.80 -20.31
CA GLY A 332 -6.50 -9.60 -20.99
C GLY A 332 -7.49 -10.71 -20.68
N ALA A 333 -8.70 -10.50 -21.16
CA ALA A 333 -9.74 -11.52 -21.16
C ALA A 333 -10.46 -11.60 -22.50
N GLY A 334 -10.36 -10.56 -23.34
CA GLY A 334 -10.87 -10.55 -24.71
C GLY A 334 -9.79 -10.19 -25.72
N THR A 335 -10.04 -9.14 -26.50
CA THR A 335 -9.06 -8.58 -27.44
C THR A 335 -8.73 -7.14 -27.07
N LEU A 336 -7.48 -6.93 -26.64
CA LEU A 336 -6.91 -5.63 -26.34
C LEU A 336 -6.28 -5.01 -27.60
N ILE A 337 -6.77 -3.86 -28.03
CA ILE A 337 -6.31 -3.13 -29.21
C ILE A 337 -5.69 -1.81 -28.74
N ARG A 338 -4.46 -1.56 -29.17
CA ARG A 338 -3.68 -0.38 -28.79
C ARG A 338 -2.77 0.02 -29.93
N ARG A 339 -2.27 1.25 -29.92
CA ARG A 339 -1.21 1.66 -30.86
C ARG A 339 0.05 0.83 -30.66
N GLY A 340 0.49 0.72 -29.41
CA GLY A 340 1.77 0.13 -29.06
C GLY A 340 2.94 1.04 -29.44
N ASN A 341 4.15 0.51 -29.37
CA ASN A 341 5.35 1.11 -29.93
C ASN A 341 5.94 0.15 -30.95
N LYS A 342 6.47 0.70 -32.03
CA LYS A 342 7.23 -0.06 -33.02
C LYS A 342 8.55 -0.54 -32.40
N VAL A 343 8.95 -1.77 -32.71
CA VAL A 343 10.27 -2.29 -32.33
C VAL A 343 11.28 -1.90 -33.41
N HIS A 344 12.32 -1.20 -33.00
CA HIS A 344 13.44 -0.79 -33.82
C HIS A 344 14.65 -1.68 -33.55
N ASN A 345 15.40 -1.97 -34.60
CA ASN A 345 16.61 -2.79 -34.54
C ASN A 345 17.82 -1.92 -34.93
N ALA A 346 18.91 -2.02 -34.18
CA ALA A 346 20.20 -1.39 -34.48
C ALA A 346 21.33 -2.44 -34.44
N THR A 347 22.30 -2.34 -35.33
CA THR A 347 23.54 -3.15 -35.31
C THR A 347 24.80 -2.31 -35.15
N GLN A 348 24.67 -0.98 -35.26
CA GLN A 348 25.74 -0.01 -35.02
C GLN A 348 25.26 1.10 -34.08
N ILE A 349 26.18 1.71 -33.33
CA ILE A 349 25.84 2.81 -32.40
C ILE A 349 25.33 4.06 -33.16
N SER A 350 25.67 4.20 -34.44
CA SER A 350 25.14 5.24 -35.34
C SER A 350 23.69 5.07 -35.77
N ASP A 351 23.10 3.88 -35.58
CA ASP A 351 21.71 3.60 -35.96
C ASP A 351 20.71 4.17 -34.93
N PHE A 352 21.20 4.52 -33.73
CA PHE A 352 20.41 5.19 -32.71
C PHE A 352 20.30 6.69 -33.02
N ALA A 353 19.07 7.19 -33.10
CA ALA A 353 18.81 8.61 -33.37
C ALA A 353 19.37 9.56 -32.30
N ASP A 354 19.54 9.08 -31.07
CA ASP A 354 20.15 9.82 -29.95
C ASP A 354 21.08 8.90 -29.12
N PRO A 355 22.42 9.01 -29.29
CA PRO A 355 23.39 8.24 -28.53
C PRO A 355 23.49 8.61 -27.04
N GLU A 356 23.07 9.81 -26.62
CA GLU A 356 23.05 10.17 -25.20
C GLU A 356 21.84 9.55 -24.51
N LYS A 357 20.68 9.50 -25.18
CA LYS A 357 19.50 8.76 -24.67
C LYS A 357 19.79 7.27 -24.46
N LEU A 358 20.60 6.65 -25.32
CA LEU A 358 21.10 5.28 -25.12
C LEU A 358 21.90 5.15 -23.80
N LYS A 359 22.75 6.12 -23.46
CA LYS A 359 23.47 6.13 -22.18
C LYS A 359 22.53 6.31 -21.00
N GLU A 360 21.57 7.22 -21.08
CA GLU A 360 20.60 7.46 -20.01
C GLU A 360 19.80 6.19 -19.69
N VAL A 361 19.29 5.50 -20.72
CA VAL A 361 18.62 4.21 -20.55
C VAL A 361 19.55 3.18 -19.91
N LEU A 362 20.78 3.04 -20.40
CA LEU A 362 21.75 2.11 -19.81
C LEU A 362 22.19 2.47 -18.38
N VAL A 363 21.95 3.69 -17.88
CA VAL A 363 22.19 4.10 -16.48
C VAL A 363 20.95 3.93 -15.61
N ARG A 364 19.75 4.03 -16.17
CA ARG A 364 18.46 4.18 -15.46
C ARG A 364 18.23 3.18 -14.32
N ASP A 365 18.60 1.92 -14.52
CA ASP A 365 18.27 0.82 -13.60
C ASP A 365 19.51 0.39 -12.76
N ARG A 366 20.52 1.27 -12.58
CA ARG A 366 21.83 0.95 -11.96
C ARG A 366 22.31 1.98 -10.94
N GLU A 367 22.35 1.59 -9.67
CA GLU A 367 22.89 2.42 -8.58
C GLU A 367 24.41 2.26 -8.41
N GLY A 368 25.13 3.39 -8.30
CA GLY A 368 26.55 3.39 -7.97
C GLY A 368 27.26 4.71 -8.28
N LEU A 369 28.28 5.06 -7.49
CA LEU A 369 29.03 6.32 -7.55
C LEU A 369 29.81 6.59 -8.87
N ASP A 370 29.81 5.64 -9.82
CA ASP A 370 30.59 5.73 -11.08
C ASP A 370 29.85 5.16 -12.32
N ALA A 371 28.53 4.94 -12.23
CA ALA A 371 27.76 4.20 -13.25
C ALA A 371 27.91 4.76 -14.68
N LYS A 372 27.94 6.09 -14.84
CA LYS A 372 28.11 6.75 -16.16
C LYS A 372 29.44 6.40 -16.83
N ALA A 373 30.55 6.43 -16.09
CA ALA A 373 31.88 6.14 -16.64
C ALA A 373 32.03 4.68 -17.10
N VAL A 374 31.34 3.75 -16.43
CA VAL A 374 31.30 2.34 -16.83
C VAL A 374 30.44 2.13 -18.09
N VAL A 375 29.31 2.82 -18.21
CA VAL A 375 28.47 2.81 -19.43
C VAL A 375 29.21 3.41 -20.63
N ASP A 376 29.91 4.54 -20.47
CA ASP A 376 30.75 5.11 -21.54
C ASP A 376 31.85 4.14 -22.01
N ARG A 377 32.41 3.32 -21.10
CA ARG A 377 33.37 2.27 -21.46
C ARG A 377 32.70 1.13 -22.21
N TYR A 378 31.53 0.69 -21.75
CA TYR A 378 30.76 -0.37 -22.40
C TYR A 378 30.32 0.00 -23.82
N ILE A 379 29.90 1.24 -24.08
CA ILE A 379 29.54 1.70 -25.43
C ILE A 379 30.77 1.72 -26.36
N ARG A 380 31.94 2.17 -25.89
CA ARG A 380 33.19 2.07 -26.67
C ARG A 380 33.56 0.62 -26.99
N ASP A 381 33.35 -0.31 -26.05
CA ASP A 381 33.60 -1.72 -26.29
C ASP A 381 32.58 -2.32 -27.29
N LEU A 382 31.31 -1.91 -27.24
CA LEU A 382 30.27 -2.28 -28.23
C LEU A 382 30.60 -1.81 -29.65
N GLN A 383 31.23 -0.64 -29.82
CA GLN A 383 31.69 -0.18 -31.16
C GLN A 383 32.73 -1.12 -31.79
N SER A 384 33.41 -1.95 -30.99
CA SER A 384 34.41 -2.91 -31.47
C SER A 384 33.87 -4.33 -31.65
N GLN A 385 32.56 -4.55 -31.48
CA GLN A 385 31.95 -5.87 -31.42
C GLN A 385 30.65 -5.94 -32.25
N GLU A 386 30.36 -7.12 -32.78
CA GLU A 386 29.05 -7.38 -33.39
C GLU A 386 27.99 -7.49 -32.29
N PHE A 387 26.91 -6.71 -32.43
CA PHE A 387 25.73 -6.77 -31.56
C PHE A 387 24.46 -6.52 -32.37
N LYS A 388 23.32 -6.90 -31.80
CA LYS A 388 22.00 -6.47 -32.29
C LYS A 388 21.17 -5.99 -31.13
N ALA A 389 20.78 -4.72 -31.19
CA ALA A 389 19.93 -4.08 -30.19
C ALA A 389 18.48 -4.01 -30.70
N TYR A 390 17.55 -4.19 -29.77
CA TYR A 390 16.11 -4.13 -29.95
C TYR A 390 15.58 -3.11 -28.95
N PHE A 391 14.87 -2.09 -29.43
CA PHE A 391 14.33 -1.03 -28.58
C PHE A 391 13.01 -0.51 -29.12
N ASP A 392 12.19 0.07 -28.26
CA ASP A 392 10.97 0.74 -28.68
C ASP A 392 11.22 2.22 -28.99
N GLU A 393 10.37 2.84 -29.81
CA GLU A 393 10.49 4.25 -30.24
C GLU A 393 10.81 5.26 -29.09
N PRO A 394 10.16 5.21 -27.90
CA PRO A 394 10.53 6.10 -26.79
C PRO A 394 11.78 5.67 -26.00
N MET A 395 12.39 4.51 -26.30
CA MET A 395 13.46 3.85 -25.53
C MET A 395 13.09 3.59 -24.06
N GLU A 396 11.85 3.20 -23.81
CA GLU A 396 11.44 2.71 -22.51
C GLU A 396 11.99 1.30 -22.25
N ALA A 397 12.15 0.50 -23.30
CA ALA A 397 12.74 -0.84 -23.25
C ALA A 397 13.87 -1.00 -24.27
N LEU A 398 14.95 -1.66 -23.84
CA LEU A 398 16.17 -1.91 -24.63
C LEU A 398 16.73 -3.31 -24.30
N GLY A 399 16.84 -4.18 -25.30
CA GLY A 399 17.56 -5.45 -25.24
C GLY A 399 18.78 -5.42 -26.17
N ILE A 400 19.97 -5.81 -25.70
CA ILE A 400 21.16 -5.94 -26.53
C ILE A 400 21.61 -7.41 -26.53
N VAL A 401 21.57 -8.03 -27.71
CA VAL A 401 22.01 -9.41 -27.95
C VAL A 401 23.38 -9.40 -28.60
N LEU A 402 24.27 -10.25 -28.10
CA LEU A 402 25.57 -10.54 -28.69
C LEU A 402 25.50 -11.91 -29.38
N PRO A 403 25.82 -12.00 -30.68
CA PRO A 403 25.88 -13.28 -31.40
C PRO A 403 26.90 -14.26 -30.80
N ALA A 404 26.70 -15.55 -31.08
CA ALA A 404 27.63 -16.60 -30.71
C ALA A 404 29.00 -16.38 -31.37
N ARG A 405 30.08 -16.35 -30.57
CA ARG A 405 31.46 -16.27 -31.07
C ARG A 405 32.01 -17.66 -31.40
N GLN A 406 33.09 -17.73 -32.19
CA GLN A 406 33.83 -18.97 -32.41
C GLN A 406 34.23 -19.62 -31.06
N GLY A 407 33.62 -20.77 -30.75
CA GLY A 407 33.81 -21.50 -29.49
C GLY A 407 32.66 -21.39 -28.46
N ALA A 408 31.63 -20.56 -28.70
CA ALA A 408 30.41 -20.52 -27.89
C ALA A 408 29.21 -21.09 -28.68
N SER A 409 28.38 -21.91 -28.04
CA SER A 409 27.27 -22.62 -28.69
C SER A 409 25.97 -21.80 -28.83
N MET A 410 25.91 -20.59 -28.26
CA MET A 410 24.67 -19.82 -28.13
C MET A 410 24.89 -18.30 -28.14
N ALA A 411 23.87 -17.55 -28.57
CA ALA A 411 23.81 -16.10 -28.43
C ALA A 411 23.46 -15.69 -26.99
N HIS A 412 23.91 -14.50 -26.56
CA HIS A 412 23.76 -14.01 -25.20
C HIS A 412 23.06 -12.65 -25.17
N LEU A 413 21.96 -12.54 -24.43
CA LEU A 413 21.32 -11.26 -24.11
C LEU A 413 22.14 -10.54 -23.03
N ALA A 414 23.07 -9.68 -23.47
CA ALA A 414 24.03 -9.01 -22.60
C ALA A 414 23.40 -7.91 -21.73
N THR A 415 22.29 -7.32 -22.17
CA THR A 415 21.47 -6.47 -21.30
C THR A 415 20.01 -6.48 -21.73
N LEU A 416 19.10 -6.38 -20.76
CA LEU A 416 17.68 -6.11 -20.96
C LEU A 416 17.29 -5.07 -19.91
N THR A 417 17.03 -3.84 -20.35
CA THR A 417 16.78 -2.67 -19.50
C THR A 417 15.39 -2.14 -19.86
N ILE A 418 14.43 -2.21 -18.93
CA ILE A 418 13.01 -2.01 -19.23
C ILE A 418 12.38 -1.16 -18.12
N SER A 419 11.75 -0.06 -18.50
CA SER A 419 11.14 0.87 -17.54
C SER A 419 9.95 0.21 -16.82
N ARG A 420 9.59 0.74 -15.65
CA ARG A 420 8.40 0.28 -14.94
C ARG A 420 7.13 0.42 -15.79
N SER A 421 7.01 1.46 -16.62
CA SER A 421 5.90 1.63 -17.56
C SER A 421 5.91 0.58 -18.68
N ALA A 422 7.07 0.25 -19.26
CA ALA A 422 7.19 -0.77 -20.31
C ALA A 422 6.92 -2.21 -19.82
N TRP A 423 7.29 -2.52 -18.57
CA TRP A 423 6.90 -3.76 -17.89
C TRP A 423 5.38 -3.87 -17.72
N LEU A 424 4.72 -2.76 -17.36
CA LEU A 424 3.27 -2.66 -17.17
C LEU A 424 2.48 -2.44 -18.48
N THR A 425 3.14 -2.50 -19.65
CA THR A 425 2.51 -2.28 -20.96
C THR A 425 2.95 -3.31 -22.00
N ASN A 426 3.30 -4.54 -21.61
CA ASN A 426 3.59 -5.65 -22.53
C ASN A 426 4.64 -5.32 -23.63
N VAL A 427 5.50 -4.32 -23.41
CA VAL A 427 6.57 -3.94 -24.34
C VAL A 427 7.75 -4.91 -24.19
N ALA A 428 7.99 -5.39 -22.97
CA ALA A 428 8.94 -6.47 -22.68
C ALA A 428 8.65 -7.72 -23.52
N ASP A 429 7.39 -8.16 -23.54
CA ASP A 429 6.92 -9.30 -24.32
C ASP A 429 7.10 -9.09 -25.84
N ASN A 430 6.82 -7.88 -26.36
CA ASN A 430 7.04 -7.54 -27.78
C ASN A 430 8.53 -7.59 -28.17
N ILE A 431 9.42 -6.99 -27.36
CA ILE A 431 10.87 -7.01 -27.63
C ILE A 431 11.42 -8.45 -27.52
N PHE A 432 10.98 -9.22 -26.53
CA PHE A 432 11.46 -10.60 -26.37
C PHE A 432 10.96 -11.52 -27.48
N ALA A 433 9.76 -11.28 -28.02
CA ALA A 433 9.27 -11.99 -29.21
C ALA A 433 10.11 -11.66 -30.46
N ALA A 434 10.50 -10.38 -30.65
CA ALA A 434 11.40 -9.98 -31.73
C ALA A 434 12.79 -10.63 -31.60
N ILE A 435 13.35 -10.67 -30.37
CA ILE A 435 14.60 -11.38 -30.07
C ILE A 435 14.46 -12.88 -30.38
N LYS A 436 13.39 -13.54 -29.92
CA LYS A 436 13.18 -14.99 -30.11
C LYS A 436 12.99 -15.39 -31.57
N LYS A 437 12.45 -14.49 -32.40
CA LYS A 437 12.33 -14.69 -33.85
C LYS A 437 13.70 -14.72 -34.56
N ASP A 438 14.63 -13.88 -34.13
CA ASP A 438 15.95 -13.76 -34.75
C ASP A 438 17.01 -14.69 -34.12
N TYR A 439 16.87 -14.99 -32.82
CA TYR A 439 17.77 -15.83 -32.04
C TYR A 439 17.01 -17.02 -31.42
N PRO A 440 16.90 -18.17 -32.12
CA PRO A 440 16.16 -19.33 -31.64
C PRO A 440 16.87 -20.12 -30.52
N LYS A 441 18.17 -19.90 -30.31
CA LYS A 441 18.91 -20.34 -29.11
C LYS A 441 19.48 -19.10 -28.40
N LEU A 442 19.09 -18.87 -27.15
CA LEU A 442 19.51 -17.69 -26.36
C LEU A 442 19.65 -18.02 -24.88
N MET A 443 20.69 -17.46 -24.25
CA MET A 443 20.91 -17.50 -22.79
C MET A 443 21.07 -16.10 -22.20
N TRP A 444 20.71 -15.95 -20.93
CA TRP A 444 20.80 -14.69 -20.19
C TRP A 444 20.91 -14.94 -18.67
N THR A 445 21.35 -13.94 -17.91
CA THR A 445 21.45 -14.04 -16.44
C THR A 445 20.74 -12.88 -15.75
N VAL A 446 19.91 -13.22 -14.78
CA VAL A 446 19.13 -12.30 -13.94
C VAL A 446 19.63 -12.44 -12.50
N LYS A 447 19.43 -11.43 -11.65
CA LYS A 447 19.71 -11.57 -10.20
C LYS A 447 18.56 -12.31 -9.53
N GLU A 448 18.84 -13.07 -8.48
CA GLU A 448 17.82 -13.84 -7.75
C GLU A 448 16.83 -12.94 -6.98
N ASP A 449 17.18 -11.67 -6.76
CA ASP A 449 16.34 -10.64 -6.14
C ASP A 449 15.59 -9.73 -7.14
N ASP A 450 15.61 -10.05 -8.45
CA ASP A 450 14.90 -9.27 -9.48
C ASP A 450 13.37 -9.36 -9.33
N GLU A 451 12.69 -8.20 -9.37
CA GLU A 451 11.25 -8.11 -9.18
C GLU A 451 10.42 -8.87 -10.23
N ASN A 452 10.98 -9.15 -11.41
CA ASN A 452 10.32 -9.76 -12.56
C ASN A 452 10.76 -11.20 -12.82
N LEU A 453 11.45 -11.85 -11.86
CA LEU A 453 12.06 -13.18 -12.05
C LEU A 453 11.07 -14.24 -12.60
N THR A 454 9.81 -14.22 -12.16
CA THR A 454 8.74 -15.11 -12.66
C THR A 454 8.52 -15.00 -14.17
N TRP A 455 8.56 -13.80 -14.75
CA TRP A 455 8.41 -13.61 -16.19
C TRP A 455 9.57 -14.25 -16.96
N PHE A 456 10.80 -14.22 -16.42
CA PHE A 456 11.92 -14.91 -17.04
C PHE A 456 11.80 -16.44 -16.99
N PHE A 457 11.23 -17.00 -15.92
CA PHE A 457 10.84 -18.42 -15.89
C PHE A 457 9.83 -18.76 -17.00
N ASP A 458 8.79 -17.94 -17.19
CA ASP A 458 7.76 -18.16 -18.22
C ASP A 458 8.30 -18.08 -19.68
N LYS A 459 9.46 -17.45 -19.91
CA LYS A 459 10.08 -17.33 -21.24
C LYS A 459 11.20 -18.35 -21.52
N ALA A 460 11.66 -19.07 -20.50
CA ALA A 460 12.79 -19.99 -20.59
C ALA A 460 12.33 -21.46 -20.71
N ASP A 461 13.16 -22.28 -21.35
CA ASP A 461 12.98 -23.74 -21.36
C ASP A 461 13.68 -24.39 -20.14
N GLY A 462 14.62 -23.67 -19.50
CA GLY A 462 15.33 -24.13 -18.31
C GLY A 462 16.06 -23.01 -17.56
N SER A 463 16.45 -23.30 -16.31
CA SER A 463 17.12 -22.35 -15.42
C SER A 463 18.10 -23.02 -14.44
N LEU A 464 19.08 -22.25 -13.93
CA LEU A 464 20.05 -22.68 -12.92
C LEU A 464 20.45 -21.50 -12.01
N SER A 465 20.23 -21.60 -10.70
CA SER A 465 20.66 -20.59 -9.71
C SER A 465 22.05 -20.90 -9.14
N LYS A 466 22.89 -19.87 -8.98
CA LYS A 466 24.19 -19.92 -8.29
C LYS A 466 24.60 -18.52 -7.78
N ASP A 467 25.14 -18.44 -6.55
CA ASP A 467 25.74 -17.23 -5.97
C ASP A 467 24.84 -15.96 -5.99
N GLY A 468 23.51 -16.13 -5.94
CA GLY A 468 22.53 -15.03 -6.03
C GLY A 468 22.17 -14.60 -7.45
N GLU A 469 22.52 -15.40 -8.46
CA GLU A 469 22.24 -15.15 -9.88
C GLU A 469 21.58 -16.37 -10.52
N VAL A 470 20.59 -16.14 -11.39
CA VAL A 470 19.87 -17.19 -12.12
C VAL A 470 20.22 -17.11 -13.60
N LEU A 471 20.82 -18.17 -14.12
CA LEU A 471 20.97 -18.43 -15.55
C LEU A 471 19.65 -18.95 -16.12
N PHE A 472 19.26 -18.44 -17.28
CA PHE A 472 18.12 -18.91 -18.06
C PHE A 472 18.55 -19.19 -19.50
N TRP A 473 17.86 -20.11 -20.17
CA TRP A 473 18.05 -20.41 -21.59
C TRP A 473 16.76 -20.87 -22.28
N TYR A 474 16.72 -20.77 -23.61
CA TYR A 474 15.79 -21.50 -24.45
C TYR A 474 16.47 -22.02 -25.74
N GLY A 475 15.87 -23.02 -26.38
CA GLY A 475 16.30 -23.58 -27.67
C GLY A 475 17.35 -24.69 -27.60
N LEU A 476 17.69 -25.21 -26.42
CA LEU A 476 18.57 -26.37 -26.28
C LEU A 476 17.79 -27.68 -26.49
N GLY A 477 18.26 -28.51 -27.42
CA GLY A 477 17.55 -29.71 -27.86
C GLY A 477 18.08 -31.02 -27.30
N THR A 478 19.30 -31.02 -26.76
CA THR A 478 19.97 -32.24 -26.26
C THR A 478 20.48 -32.06 -24.83
N GLY A 479 20.47 -33.15 -24.06
CA GLY A 479 20.93 -33.15 -22.67
C GLY A 479 22.42 -32.82 -22.52
N GLU A 480 23.24 -33.09 -23.54
CA GLU A 480 24.67 -32.77 -23.58
C GLU A 480 24.91 -31.25 -23.68
N GLU A 481 24.19 -30.54 -24.56
CA GLU A 481 24.26 -29.06 -24.64
C GLU A 481 23.88 -28.40 -23.30
N VAL A 482 22.88 -28.96 -22.61
CA VAL A 482 22.44 -28.47 -21.30
C VAL A 482 23.48 -28.76 -20.22
N GLN A 483 24.05 -29.98 -20.18
CA GLN A 483 25.10 -30.33 -19.22
C GLN A 483 26.36 -29.47 -19.38
N GLU A 484 26.79 -29.21 -20.62
CA GLU A 484 27.93 -28.32 -20.88
C GLU A 484 27.66 -26.90 -20.36
N LEU A 485 26.51 -26.31 -20.71
CA LEU A 485 26.12 -24.97 -20.24
C LEU A 485 26.04 -24.90 -18.71
N MET A 486 25.40 -25.89 -18.08
CA MET A 486 25.30 -25.98 -16.62
C MET A 486 26.67 -26.13 -15.96
N GLN A 487 27.58 -26.91 -16.54
CA GLN A 487 28.93 -27.12 -16.00
C GLN A 487 29.79 -25.84 -16.15
N GLN A 488 29.74 -25.17 -17.30
CA GLN A 488 30.45 -23.92 -17.53
C GLN A 488 30.00 -22.82 -16.54
N PHE A 489 28.68 -22.65 -16.34
CA PHE A 489 28.14 -21.70 -15.35
C PHE A 489 28.42 -22.14 -13.90
N SER A 490 28.34 -23.44 -13.61
CA SER A 490 28.68 -23.96 -12.27
C SER A 490 30.15 -23.75 -11.90
N GLN A 491 31.06 -23.74 -12.88
CA GLN A 491 32.48 -23.44 -12.65
C GLN A 491 32.74 -21.92 -12.59
N HIS A 492 32.21 -21.14 -13.55
CA HIS A 492 32.63 -19.76 -13.78
C HIS A 492 31.62 -18.68 -13.35
N GLY A 493 30.35 -19.03 -13.10
CA GLY A 493 29.25 -18.07 -12.89
C GLY A 493 29.19 -17.04 -14.03
N ARG A 494 28.85 -15.79 -13.72
CA ARG A 494 28.94 -14.68 -14.70
C ARG A 494 30.33 -14.39 -15.28
N SER A 495 31.42 -15.00 -14.79
CA SER A 495 32.73 -14.83 -15.43
C SER A 495 32.87 -15.64 -16.74
N MET A 496 31.95 -16.57 -17.04
CA MET A 496 31.90 -17.26 -18.34
C MET A 496 31.70 -16.29 -19.52
N TYR A 497 31.15 -15.09 -19.26
CA TYR A 497 30.93 -14.04 -20.26
C TYR A 497 32.14 -13.13 -20.50
N GLY A 498 33.24 -13.34 -19.76
CA GLY A 498 34.42 -12.48 -19.78
C GLY A 498 34.14 -11.02 -19.36
N ASP A 499 35.04 -10.11 -19.71
CA ASP A 499 34.90 -8.66 -19.51
C ASP A 499 33.88 -8.00 -20.48
N ILE A 500 32.94 -8.77 -21.05
CA ILE A 500 32.02 -8.26 -22.10
C ILE A 500 30.70 -7.74 -21.49
N ASN A 501 30.19 -8.38 -20.42
CA ASN A 501 28.92 -7.99 -19.79
C ASN A 501 29.07 -6.69 -18.96
N LEU A 502 28.18 -5.72 -19.19
CA LEU A 502 28.10 -4.45 -18.46
C LEU A 502 27.95 -4.64 -16.94
N GLU A 503 27.15 -5.61 -16.51
CA GLU A 503 26.89 -5.90 -15.09
C GLU A 503 28.14 -6.46 -14.38
N SER A 504 28.91 -7.31 -15.08
CA SER A 504 30.21 -7.82 -14.62
C SER A 504 31.23 -6.68 -14.42
N LYS A 505 31.27 -5.72 -15.36
CA LYS A 505 32.10 -4.51 -15.25
C LYS A 505 31.72 -3.63 -14.07
N LEU A 506 30.43 -3.40 -13.83
CA LEU A 506 29.94 -2.62 -12.69
C LEU A 506 30.32 -3.28 -11.36
N GLN A 507 30.14 -4.59 -11.22
CA GLN A 507 30.53 -5.31 -10.00
C GLN A 507 32.06 -5.33 -9.81
N LYS A 508 32.84 -5.45 -10.89
CA LYS A 508 34.31 -5.37 -10.86
C LYS A 508 34.79 -3.97 -10.47
N ALA A 509 34.15 -2.90 -10.95
CA ALA A 509 34.41 -1.52 -10.53
C ALA A 509 34.06 -1.31 -9.04
N ALA A 510 32.91 -1.79 -8.58
CA ALA A 510 32.52 -1.73 -7.17
C ALA A 510 33.50 -2.50 -6.25
N ARG A 511 33.92 -3.70 -6.65
CA ARG A 511 34.95 -4.49 -5.93
C ARG A 511 36.32 -3.81 -5.94
N ALA A 512 36.71 -3.17 -7.05
CA ALA A 512 37.94 -2.41 -7.16
C ALA A 512 37.91 -1.16 -6.26
N ALA A 513 36.79 -0.41 -6.22
CA ALA A 513 36.60 0.72 -5.31
C ALA A 513 36.66 0.28 -3.84
N ALA A 514 35.97 -0.80 -3.47
CA ALA A 514 36.04 -1.37 -2.12
C ALA A 514 37.48 -1.82 -1.74
N THR A 515 38.25 -2.34 -2.70
CA THR A 515 39.65 -2.74 -2.50
C THR A 515 40.58 -1.53 -2.45
N ALA A 516 40.31 -0.46 -3.20
CA ALA A 516 41.05 0.80 -3.12
C ALA A 516 40.88 1.46 -1.74
N VAL A 517 39.65 1.49 -1.20
CA VAL A 517 39.39 1.95 0.18
C VAL A 517 40.16 1.09 1.21
N LYS A 518 40.22 -0.24 0.99
CA LYS A 518 41.04 -1.15 1.82
C LYS A 518 42.55 -0.90 1.68
N ASN A 519 43.04 -0.52 0.50
CA ASN A 519 44.46 -0.29 0.24
C ASN A 519 44.95 1.09 0.69
N VAL A 520 44.07 2.09 0.74
CA VAL A 520 44.34 3.37 1.44
C VAL A 520 44.50 3.12 2.94
N ALA A 521 43.73 2.19 3.52
CA ALA A 521 43.87 1.79 4.92
C ALA A 521 45.14 0.97 5.24
N THR A 522 45.82 0.38 4.25
CA THR A 522 47.07 -0.41 4.46
C THR A 522 48.35 0.31 4.03
N SER A 523 48.26 1.41 3.29
CA SER A 523 49.43 2.21 2.87
C SER A 523 49.84 3.29 3.89
N ALA A 524 48.96 3.67 4.81
CA ALA A 524 49.28 4.48 5.98
C ALA A 524 49.76 3.60 7.15
N GLY A 525 50.97 3.02 7.02
CA GLY A 525 51.50 2.10 8.01
C GLY A 525 51.91 2.76 9.33
N PHE A 526 51.27 2.37 10.44
CA PHE A 526 51.86 2.44 11.78
C PHE A 526 51.49 1.18 12.58
N GLN A 527 52.51 0.51 13.12
CA GLN A 527 52.35 -0.70 13.94
C GLN A 527 51.89 -0.39 15.37
N GLN A 528 51.29 -1.39 16.01
CA GLN A 528 50.86 -1.38 17.40
C GLN A 528 52.03 -1.11 18.37
N GLN A 529 51.80 -0.31 19.43
CA GLN A 529 51.86 -0.86 20.78
C GLN A 529 51.19 0.04 21.85
N GLN A 530 50.95 -0.59 23.00
CA GLN A 530 50.28 -0.12 24.21
C GLN A 530 50.83 1.22 24.74
N ALA A 531 49.99 2.03 25.40
CA ALA A 531 50.13 2.28 26.84
C ALA A 531 49.05 3.20 27.45
N ARG A 532 48.98 3.11 28.78
CA ARG A 532 48.10 3.77 29.74
C ARG A 532 48.32 5.29 29.86
N ALA A 533 47.21 6.01 29.98
CA ALA A 533 46.85 6.97 31.03
C ALA A 533 47.88 7.94 31.71
N PHE A 534 47.35 9.14 31.96
CA PHE A 534 47.63 10.14 33.03
C PHE A 534 48.48 11.41 32.76
N SER A 535 47.81 12.52 33.05
CA SER A 535 48.27 13.70 33.84
C SER A 535 48.94 14.92 33.17
N THR A 536 48.22 16.04 33.30
CA THR A 536 48.63 17.38 33.80
C THR A 536 49.54 18.33 33.01
N ASN A 537 49.02 19.56 32.94
CA ASN A 537 49.69 20.87 33.05
C ASN A 537 50.57 21.40 31.92
N ALA A 538 50.13 22.53 31.34
CA ALA A 538 51.02 23.54 30.78
C ALA A 538 50.46 24.97 31.00
N SER A 539 51.35 25.89 31.36
CA SER A 539 51.19 27.35 31.53
C SER A 539 52.58 27.93 31.85
N PRO A 540 52.85 29.25 31.71
CA PRO A 540 52.09 30.33 31.06
C PRO A 540 52.98 31.23 30.14
N LEU A 541 52.52 32.47 29.86
CA LEU A 541 53.23 33.71 29.41
C LEU A 541 52.89 34.21 27.97
N ARG A 542 52.74 35.51 27.64
CA ARG A 542 52.40 36.77 28.41
C ARG A 542 52.22 37.97 27.42
N VAL A 543 51.53 39.06 27.85
CA VAL A 543 51.53 40.45 27.26
C VAL A 543 50.67 40.62 25.97
N ALA A 544 49.82 41.65 25.71
CA ALA A 544 49.36 42.91 26.36
C ALA A 544 47.95 43.31 25.81
N ARG A 545 47.20 44.36 26.22
CA ARG A 545 46.99 45.14 27.48
C ARG A 545 46.02 46.33 27.21
N ARG A 546 44.92 46.49 27.96
CA ARG A 546 44.12 47.73 28.30
C ARG A 546 42.71 47.30 28.81
N THR A 547 42.35 47.30 30.11
CA THR A 547 41.84 48.42 30.99
C THR A 547 40.62 49.14 30.42
N PHE A 548 39.45 49.31 31.07
CA PHE A 548 39.01 49.37 32.50
C PHE A 548 37.67 48.57 32.70
N GLY A 549 37.09 48.28 33.88
CA GLY A 549 37.44 48.52 35.29
C GLY A 549 36.40 47.94 36.29
N SER A 550 36.87 47.49 37.47
CA SER A 550 36.15 47.21 38.75
C SER A 550 34.75 46.53 38.80
N ALA A 551 34.70 45.27 39.24
CA ALA A 551 34.20 44.88 40.60
C ALA A 551 34.27 43.35 40.85
N GLN A 552 34.68 42.95 42.07
CA GLN A 552 34.65 41.60 42.65
C GLN A 552 34.32 41.76 44.17
N PRO A 553 33.98 40.71 44.97
CA PRO A 553 34.20 39.26 44.83
C PRO A 553 32.87 38.43 44.96
N ALA A 554 32.78 37.11 45.16
CA ALA A 554 33.73 36.08 45.62
C ALA A 554 33.46 34.66 45.08
N LEU A 555 34.45 33.79 45.22
CA LEU A 555 34.48 32.40 44.74
C LEU A 555 33.55 31.44 45.50
N LYS A 556 32.87 30.56 44.76
CA LYS A 556 32.80 29.11 45.10
C LYS A 556 32.94 28.27 43.83
N ILE A 557 34.07 27.56 43.72
CA ILE A 557 34.29 26.56 42.67
C ILE A 557 33.36 25.37 42.95
N ARG A 558 32.48 25.05 42.00
CA ARG A 558 31.85 23.74 41.88
C ARG A 558 32.40 23.06 40.63
N THR A 559 32.88 21.84 40.79
CA THR A 559 33.17 20.92 39.69
C THR A 559 31.85 20.53 39.02
N TYR A 560 31.64 20.99 37.79
CA TYR A 560 30.47 20.59 36.99
C TYR A 560 30.75 19.27 36.29
N ALA A 561 29.86 18.30 36.49
CA ALA A 561 29.77 17.15 35.60
C ALA A 561 29.24 17.63 34.24
N THR A 562 29.99 17.38 33.17
CA THR A 562 29.60 17.73 31.80
C THR A 562 28.66 16.68 31.21
N THR A 563 27.47 16.53 31.81
CA THR A 563 26.37 15.73 31.26
C THR A 563 25.14 16.60 31.06
N THR A 564 24.85 16.95 29.80
CA THR A 564 23.64 17.71 29.41
C THR A 564 22.35 16.89 29.49
N ASN A 565 22.47 15.56 29.56
CA ASN A 565 21.34 14.67 29.78
C ASN A 565 20.73 14.95 31.16
N PRO A 566 19.43 15.31 31.26
CA PRO A 566 18.78 15.63 32.53
C PRO A 566 18.51 14.39 33.41
N ASN A 567 18.68 13.17 32.89
CA ASN A 567 18.45 11.91 33.58
C ASN A 567 19.52 10.87 33.20
N PRO A 568 20.80 11.15 33.50
CA PRO A 568 21.93 10.33 33.06
C PRO A 568 21.88 8.94 33.72
N PRO A 569 22.37 7.87 33.07
CA PRO A 569 22.38 6.55 33.66
C PRO A 569 23.15 6.47 34.98
N LEU A 570 22.60 5.73 35.95
CA LEU A 570 23.11 5.64 37.32
C LEU A 570 24.42 4.86 37.42
N GLY A 571 24.71 4.03 36.41
CA GLY A 571 25.96 3.29 36.30
C GLY A 571 26.10 2.20 37.36
N SER A 572 27.32 1.72 37.60
CA SER A 572 27.59 0.58 38.49
C SER A 572 27.39 0.86 39.99
N LYS A 573 26.81 2.01 40.36
CA LYS A 573 26.59 2.41 41.77
C LYS A 573 25.35 1.78 42.39
N ASN A 574 24.42 1.26 41.57
CA ASN A 574 23.25 0.52 42.01
C ASN A 574 23.32 -0.94 41.50
N LYS A 575 24.33 -1.69 41.95
CA LYS A 575 24.34 -3.14 41.75
C LYS A 575 23.14 -3.76 42.47
N SER A 576 22.42 -4.65 41.80
CA SER A 576 21.37 -5.47 42.42
C SER A 576 21.96 -6.50 43.41
N ASN A 577 21.09 -7.09 44.23
CA ASN A 577 21.37 -8.11 45.26
C ASN A 577 22.50 -9.11 44.95
N ASP A 578 23.12 -9.61 46.02
CA ASP A 578 24.19 -10.61 46.02
C ASP A 578 23.80 -12.01 45.46
N GLY A 579 22.56 -12.18 44.97
CA GLY A 579 22.08 -13.42 44.37
C GLY A 579 20.95 -13.20 43.36
N PRO A 580 20.65 -14.19 42.50
CA PRO A 580 19.69 -14.03 41.40
C PRO A 580 18.25 -13.81 41.88
N SER A 581 17.58 -12.78 41.35
CA SER A 581 16.16 -12.53 41.63
C SER A 581 15.26 -13.60 41.03
N ARG A 582 14.33 -14.11 41.84
CA ARG A 582 13.37 -15.16 41.49
C ARG A 582 12.19 -14.55 40.75
N VAL A 583 12.06 -14.85 39.46
CA VAL A 583 11.06 -14.26 38.56
C VAL A 583 9.92 -15.26 38.30
N ALA A 584 8.67 -14.81 38.36
CA ALA A 584 7.51 -15.53 37.85
C ALA A 584 6.93 -14.80 36.62
N LEU A 585 6.62 -15.55 35.56
CA LEU A 585 6.05 -15.01 34.32
C LEU A 585 4.64 -15.55 34.08
N ILE A 586 3.63 -14.68 34.17
CA ILE A 586 2.23 -15.02 33.91
C ILE A 586 1.86 -14.58 32.50
N GLY A 587 1.41 -15.51 31.64
CA GLY A 587 1.00 -15.20 30.26
C GLY A 587 2.05 -15.49 29.17
N ALA A 588 2.96 -16.43 29.39
CA ALA A 588 4.14 -16.68 28.55
C ALA A 588 3.90 -17.14 27.10
N ARG A 589 2.65 -17.34 26.65
CA ARG A 589 2.33 -17.84 25.29
C ARG A 589 2.70 -16.85 24.17
N GLY A 590 2.64 -15.54 24.44
CA GLY A 590 2.83 -14.49 23.44
C GLY A 590 4.28 -14.36 22.96
N TYR A 591 4.49 -13.69 21.80
CA TYR A 591 5.83 -13.42 21.27
C TYR A 591 6.72 -12.68 22.28
N THR A 592 6.16 -11.67 22.97
CA THR A 592 6.83 -10.96 24.08
C THR A 592 7.25 -11.89 25.22
N GLY A 593 6.39 -12.84 25.61
CA GLY A 593 6.71 -13.82 26.66
C GLY A 593 7.90 -14.68 26.29
N LYS A 594 7.95 -15.17 25.05
CA LYS A 594 9.10 -15.93 24.51
C LYS A 594 10.39 -15.10 24.47
N ALA A 595 10.32 -13.86 24.00
CA ALA A 595 11.47 -12.95 23.97
C ALA A 595 12.00 -12.63 25.38
N LEU A 596 11.10 -12.51 26.37
CA LEU A 596 11.47 -12.32 27.77
C LEU A 596 12.11 -13.58 28.38
N ILE A 597 11.60 -14.78 28.09
CA ILE A 597 12.20 -16.04 28.55
C ILE A 597 13.64 -16.19 28.03
N ASP A 598 13.87 -15.89 26.75
CA ASP A 598 15.20 -15.92 26.14
C ASP A 598 16.18 -14.92 26.80
N LEU A 599 15.73 -13.70 27.10
CA LEU A 599 16.51 -12.73 27.86
C LEU A 599 16.78 -13.18 29.30
N LEU A 600 15.77 -13.69 30.01
CA LEU A 600 15.92 -14.23 31.38
C LEU A 600 16.86 -15.44 31.41
N ASN A 601 16.91 -16.25 30.35
CA ASN A 601 17.87 -17.36 30.24
C ASN A 601 19.33 -16.85 30.20
N ARG A 602 19.59 -15.71 29.55
CA ARG A 602 20.93 -15.10 29.42
C ARG A 602 21.33 -14.21 30.60
N HIS A 603 20.36 -13.58 31.28
CA HIS A 603 20.64 -12.58 32.31
C HIS A 603 21.27 -13.21 33.58
N PRO A 604 22.46 -12.79 34.04
CA PRO A 604 23.18 -13.50 35.12
C PRO A 604 22.44 -13.49 36.46
N ASN A 605 21.83 -12.36 36.84
CA ASN A 605 21.23 -12.13 38.17
C ASN A 605 19.69 -12.27 38.18
N MET A 606 19.11 -13.00 37.22
CA MET A 606 17.67 -13.27 37.18
C MET A 606 17.42 -14.75 36.88
N ASP A 607 16.39 -15.30 37.52
CA ASP A 607 16.14 -16.72 37.54
C ASP A 607 14.62 -16.98 37.50
N LEU A 608 14.16 -17.42 36.34
CA LEU A 608 12.77 -17.81 36.11
C LEU A 608 12.43 -19.04 36.95
N ARG A 609 11.37 -18.95 37.76
CA ARG A 609 10.91 -20.00 38.68
C ARG A 609 9.57 -20.59 38.29
N HIS A 610 8.63 -19.74 37.92
CA HIS A 610 7.29 -20.16 37.47
C HIS A 610 6.96 -19.51 36.14
N VAL A 611 6.27 -20.27 35.28
CA VAL A 611 5.81 -19.81 33.97
C VAL A 611 4.39 -20.30 33.76
N SER A 612 3.42 -19.38 33.71
CA SER A 612 2.03 -19.77 33.51
C SER A 612 1.52 -19.56 32.08
N SER A 613 0.84 -20.59 31.56
CA SER A 613 0.13 -20.57 30.29
C SER A 613 -1.00 -21.62 30.29
N ARG A 614 -2.25 -21.17 30.20
CA ARG A 614 -3.45 -22.02 30.17
C ARG A 614 -3.42 -23.11 29.08
N GLU A 615 -2.80 -22.83 27.94
CA GLU A 615 -2.76 -23.71 26.77
C GLU A 615 -1.53 -24.63 26.71
N LEU A 616 -0.45 -24.26 27.40
CA LEU A 616 0.80 -25.04 27.41
C LEU A 616 0.98 -25.83 28.71
N ALA A 617 0.04 -25.72 29.65
CA ALA A 617 0.07 -26.36 30.95
C ALA A 617 0.48 -27.85 30.86
N GLY A 618 1.43 -28.27 31.70
CA GLY A 618 1.98 -29.62 31.71
C GLY A 618 3.08 -29.90 30.67
N LYS A 619 3.37 -28.97 29.73
CA LYS A 619 4.51 -29.10 28.81
C LYS A 619 5.79 -28.53 29.42
N LYS A 620 6.95 -29.11 29.07
CA LYS A 620 8.27 -28.55 29.43
C LYS A 620 8.50 -27.22 28.70
N LEU A 621 9.15 -26.28 29.39
CA LEU A 621 9.62 -25.03 28.81
C LEU A 621 10.87 -25.28 27.94
N GLU A 622 10.74 -25.06 26.64
CA GLU A 622 11.87 -25.08 25.71
C GLU A 622 12.61 -23.75 25.70
N GLY A 623 13.94 -23.79 25.51
CA GLY A 623 14.79 -22.59 25.37
C GLY A 623 15.26 -21.94 26.69
N TYR A 624 14.91 -22.50 27.86
CA TYR A 624 15.43 -22.08 29.16
C TYR A 624 16.30 -23.18 29.76
N ASN A 625 17.59 -22.90 29.94
CA ASN A 625 18.62 -23.92 30.22
C ASN A 625 19.12 -23.90 31.68
N LYS A 626 18.75 -22.88 32.47
CA LYS A 626 19.15 -22.76 33.88
C LYS A 626 18.40 -23.73 34.82
N ARG A 627 17.23 -24.21 34.39
CA ARG A 627 16.30 -24.98 35.23
C ARG A 627 15.30 -25.70 34.33
N ASP A 628 14.93 -26.92 34.71
CA ASP A 628 13.79 -27.60 34.09
C ASP A 628 12.49 -27.01 34.65
N ILE A 629 11.73 -26.31 33.80
CA ILE A 629 10.45 -25.68 34.15
C ILE A 629 9.34 -26.36 33.33
N ILE A 630 8.19 -26.57 33.96
CA ILE A 630 6.95 -26.99 33.32
C ILE A 630 6.00 -25.79 33.32
N TYR A 631 5.22 -25.63 32.26
CA TYR A 631 4.18 -24.59 32.23
C TYR A 631 3.07 -24.93 33.23
N ASP A 632 2.73 -23.97 34.09
CA ASP A 632 1.66 -24.07 35.07
C ASP A 632 0.37 -23.41 34.56
N ASN A 633 -0.79 -23.82 35.09
CA ASN A 633 -2.06 -23.09 34.93
C ASN A 633 -2.41 -22.40 36.26
N LEU A 634 -1.61 -21.42 36.67
CA LEU A 634 -1.77 -20.73 37.94
C LEU A 634 -3.08 -19.92 37.95
N SER A 635 -3.97 -20.26 38.88
CA SER A 635 -5.12 -19.46 39.23
C SER A 635 -4.70 -18.26 40.10
N VAL A 636 -5.67 -17.38 40.39
CA VAL A 636 -5.47 -16.24 41.29
C VAL A 636 -5.09 -16.71 42.71
N GLU A 637 -5.65 -17.85 43.15
CA GLU A 637 -5.35 -18.43 44.46
C GLU A 637 -3.96 -19.08 44.49
N ASP A 638 -3.52 -19.73 43.40
CA ASP A 638 -2.17 -20.28 43.31
C ASP A 638 -1.10 -19.17 43.34
N VAL A 639 -1.35 -18.05 42.65
CA VAL A 639 -0.48 -16.87 42.69
C VAL A 639 -0.41 -16.28 44.10
N ARG A 640 -1.56 -16.18 44.79
CA ARG A 640 -1.62 -15.77 46.20
C ARG A 640 -0.76 -16.68 47.09
N GLN A 641 -0.95 -17.99 47.00
CA GLN A 641 -0.20 -18.96 47.82
C GLN A 641 1.32 -18.89 47.57
N ILE A 642 1.74 -18.73 46.31
CA ILE A 642 3.17 -18.60 45.95
C ILE A 642 3.79 -17.30 46.50
N GLU A 643 3.01 -16.22 46.59
CA GLU A 643 3.41 -14.96 47.23
C GLU A 643 3.46 -15.09 48.75
N GLU A 644 2.46 -15.73 49.39
CA GLU A 644 2.45 -16.04 50.83
C GLU A 644 3.66 -16.90 51.24
N ASP A 645 4.07 -17.83 50.38
CA ASP A 645 5.28 -18.65 50.55
C ASP A 645 6.60 -17.86 50.41
N GLY A 646 6.58 -16.59 49.99
CA GLY A 646 7.77 -15.75 49.80
C GLY A 646 8.74 -16.28 48.73
N LYS A 647 8.25 -17.07 47.76
CA LYS A 647 9.07 -17.81 46.79
C LYS A 647 9.50 -16.99 45.57
N ILE A 648 8.88 -15.83 45.33
CA ILE A 648 9.11 -14.96 44.17
C ILE A 648 9.52 -13.56 44.63
N ASP A 649 10.47 -12.96 43.90
CA ASP A 649 10.92 -11.58 44.13
C ASP A 649 10.31 -10.61 43.10
N CYS A 650 10.00 -11.10 41.89
CA CYS A 650 9.43 -10.31 40.80
C CYS A 650 8.37 -11.11 40.01
N TRP A 651 7.18 -10.54 39.89
CA TRP A 651 6.11 -11.02 39.02
C TRP A 651 6.07 -10.19 37.74
N VAL A 652 6.07 -10.85 36.58
CA VAL A 652 5.86 -10.20 35.27
C VAL A 652 4.54 -10.67 34.69
N MET A 653 3.65 -9.71 34.46
CA MET A 653 2.32 -9.93 33.90
C MET A 653 2.34 -9.68 32.39
N ALA A 654 2.57 -10.74 31.62
CA ALA A 654 2.50 -10.76 30.15
C ALA A 654 1.08 -11.11 29.66
N LEU A 655 0.07 -10.50 30.28
CA LEU A 655 -1.35 -10.79 30.06
C LEU A 655 -2.00 -9.82 29.06
N PRO A 656 -3.14 -10.19 28.43
CA PRO A 656 -3.96 -9.25 27.67
C PRO A 656 -4.52 -8.13 28.56
N ASN A 657 -4.79 -6.97 27.96
CA ASN A 657 -5.46 -5.86 28.64
C ASN A 657 -6.80 -6.29 29.26
N GLY A 658 -7.11 -5.78 30.46
CA GLY A 658 -8.30 -6.08 31.26
C GLY A 658 -8.19 -7.37 32.08
N VAL A 659 -7.06 -8.08 32.03
CA VAL A 659 -6.86 -9.40 32.69
C VAL A 659 -5.85 -9.32 33.83
N CYS A 660 -5.04 -8.26 33.93
CA CYS A 660 -3.98 -8.19 34.93
C CYS A 660 -4.52 -8.06 36.37
N LYS A 661 -5.61 -7.28 36.54
CA LYS A 661 -6.12 -6.85 37.85
C LYS A 661 -6.30 -7.96 38.91
N PRO A 662 -6.98 -9.10 38.66
CA PRO A 662 -7.21 -10.10 39.70
C PRO A 662 -5.92 -10.72 40.27
N PHE A 663 -4.89 -10.89 39.44
CA PHE A 663 -3.60 -11.44 39.87
C PHE A 663 -2.81 -10.42 40.71
N VAL A 664 -2.86 -9.15 40.35
CA VAL A 664 -2.24 -8.07 41.13
C VAL A 664 -2.95 -7.86 42.45
N ASP A 665 -4.30 -7.83 42.45
CA ASP A 665 -5.09 -7.70 43.68
C ASP A 665 -4.80 -8.84 44.66
N ALA A 666 -4.47 -10.05 44.18
CA ALA A 666 -4.08 -11.17 45.01
C ALA A 666 -2.68 -11.02 45.63
N ILE A 667 -1.70 -10.54 44.86
CA ILE A 667 -0.34 -10.23 45.37
C ILE A 667 -0.42 -9.08 46.39
N ASP A 668 -1.17 -8.02 46.09
CA ASP A 668 -1.36 -6.86 46.96
C ASP A 668 -2.06 -7.24 48.28
N GLN A 669 -2.99 -8.21 48.26
CA GLN A 669 -3.67 -8.71 49.47
C GLN A 669 -2.75 -9.44 50.46
N VAL A 670 -1.65 -10.02 49.99
CA VAL A 670 -0.63 -10.65 50.86
C VAL A 670 0.23 -9.60 51.56
N GLY A 671 0.37 -8.41 50.96
CA GLY A 671 1.22 -7.34 51.50
C GLY A 671 2.73 -7.60 51.34
N GLY A 672 3.12 -8.46 50.40
CA GLY A 672 4.52 -8.77 50.09
C GLY A 672 5.26 -7.61 49.43
N ASN A 673 6.60 -7.61 49.55
CA ASN A 673 7.49 -6.63 48.93
C ASN A 673 7.90 -7.02 47.49
N SER A 674 7.24 -7.99 46.86
CA SER A 674 7.57 -8.41 45.49
C SER A 674 7.33 -7.27 44.50
N VAL A 675 8.18 -7.19 43.47
CA VAL A 675 8.00 -6.26 42.36
C VAL A 675 7.00 -6.86 41.38
N VAL A 676 6.03 -6.06 40.92
CA VAL A 676 5.08 -6.45 39.87
C VAL A 676 5.28 -5.53 38.68
N ILE A 677 5.54 -6.14 37.51
CA ILE A 677 5.70 -5.46 36.23
C ILE A 677 4.55 -5.86 35.31
N ASP A 678 3.70 -4.90 34.95
CA ASP A 678 2.62 -5.10 33.98
C ASP A 678 3.08 -4.75 32.56
N LEU A 679 2.96 -5.69 31.62
CA LEU A 679 3.24 -5.46 30.19
C LEU A 679 2.00 -5.01 29.41
N SER A 680 0.81 -5.16 30.00
CA SER A 680 -0.46 -4.71 29.42
C SER A 680 -0.57 -3.18 29.48
N ALA A 681 -1.75 -2.66 29.15
CA ALA A 681 -2.06 -1.24 29.28
C ALA A 681 -2.84 -0.87 30.56
N ASP A 682 -3.14 -1.85 31.42
CA ASP A 682 -4.09 -1.70 32.53
C ASP A 682 -3.67 -0.62 33.54
N TYR A 683 -2.36 -0.51 33.82
CA TYR A 683 -1.81 0.42 34.81
C TYR A 683 -0.96 1.57 34.23
N ARG A 684 -0.94 1.77 32.90
CA ARG A 684 -0.12 2.84 32.27
C ARG A 684 -0.63 4.27 32.54
N PHE A 685 -1.82 4.39 33.12
CA PHE A 685 -2.52 5.63 33.43
C PHE A 685 -2.86 5.76 34.92
N ASP A 686 -2.32 4.88 35.79
CA ASP A 686 -2.52 4.94 37.24
C ASP A 686 -1.30 5.62 37.90
N ASP A 687 -1.52 6.77 38.54
CA ASP A 687 -0.47 7.54 39.23
C ASP A 687 0.19 6.77 40.40
N LYS A 688 -0.40 5.66 40.86
CA LYS A 688 0.22 4.76 41.84
C LYS A 688 1.30 3.85 41.26
N TRP A 689 1.33 3.70 39.94
CA TRP A 689 2.29 2.86 39.23
C TRP A 689 3.40 3.70 38.62
N THR A 690 4.64 3.23 38.74
CA THR A 690 5.78 3.93 38.14
C THR A 690 5.89 3.55 36.67
N TYR A 691 5.80 4.53 35.78
CA TYR A 691 5.93 4.30 34.34
C TYR A 691 7.38 3.94 33.96
N GLY A 692 7.59 2.74 33.43
CA GLY A 692 8.91 2.14 33.25
C GLY A 692 9.72 2.66 32.07
N LEU A 693 9.87 3.97 31.87
CA LEU A 693 10.65 4.59 30.78
C LEU A 693 11.85 5.40 31.32
N PRO A 694 12.99 4.77 31.63
CA PRO A 694 14.09 5.40 32.38
C PRO A 694 14.82 6.52 31.65
N GLU A 695 14.63 6.69 30.34
CA GLU A 695 15.13 7.84 29.59
C GLU A 695 14.36 9.15 29.92
N LEU A 696 13.07 9.04 30.29
CA LEU A 696 12.17 10.18 30.53
C LEU A 696 11.68 10.30 31.98
N VAL A 697 11.55 9.17 32.68
CA VAL A 697 11.11 9.08 34.08
C VAL A 697 12.33 8.90 35.00
N ASP A 698 12.32 9.54 36.17
CA ASP A 698 13.41 9.46 37.15
C ASP A 698 13.80 8.01 37.46
N ARG A 699 15.06 7.68 37.15
CA ARG A 699 15.63 6.35 37.38
C ARG A 699 15.63 5.96 38.86
N SER A 700 15.70 6.93 39.79
CA SER A 700 15.61 6.66 41.23
C SER A 700 14.19 6.27 41.66
N ALA A 701 13.16 6.80 41.00
CA ALA A 701 11.78 6.39 41.24
C ALA A 701 11.56 4.95 40.73
N ILE A 702 11.97 4.65 39.50
CA ILE A 702 11.89 3.30 38.91
C ILE A 702 12.63 2.26 39.78
N ALA A 703 13.85 2.57 40.22
CA ALA A 703 14.66 1.65 41.04
C ALA A 703 14.09 1.37 42.44
N LYS A 704 13.12 2.16 42.91
CA LYS A 704 12.42 1.99 44.20
C LYS A 704 10.99 1.48 44.04
N ALA A 705 10.50 1.34 42.81
CA ALA A 705 9.11 1.01 42.54
C ALA A 705 8.86 -0.49 42.68
N THR A 706 7.85 -0.86 43.47
CA THR A 706 7.33 -2.23 43.53
C THR A 706 6.19 -2.48 42.53
N ARG A 707 5.62 -1.42 41.93
CA ARG A 707 4.53 -1.50 40.95
C ARG A 707 4.93 -0.68 39.71
N ILE A 708 5.29 -1.38 38.63
CA ILE A 708 5.88 -0.79 37.41
C ILE A 708 4.98 -1.10 36.21
N SER A 709 4.51 -0.06 35.51
CA SER A 709 3.76 -0.23 34.26
C SER A 709 4.73 -0.09 33.08
N ASN A 710 4.85 -1.13 32.26
CA ASN A 710 5.76 -1.13 31.13
C ASN A 710 5.17 -0.29 29.98
N PRO A 711 5.94 0.63 29.39
CA PRO A 711 5.55 1.38 28.20
C PRO A 711 5.02 0.51 27.05
N GLY A 712 4.06 1.02 26.29
CA GLY A 712 3.67 0.44 25.01
C GLY A 712 4.78 0.57 23.97
N CYS A 713 4.90 -0.39 23.06
CA CYS A 713 5.97 -0.42 22.06
C CYS A 713 5.98 0.86 21.19
N TYR A 714 4.85 1.22 20.59
CA TYR A 714 4.72 2.46 19.84
C TYR A 714 4.90 3.70 20.70
N ALA A 715 4.36 3.69 21.92
CA ALA A 715 4.47 4.81 22.84
C ALA A 715 5.94 5.08 23.23
N THR A 716 6.76 4.04 23.40
CA THR A 716 8.19 4.13 23.69
C THR A 716 8.92 4.91 22.59
N ALA A 717 8.78 4.49 21.32
CA ALA A 717 9.45 5.12 20.21
C ALA A 717 8.97 6.57 19.97
N ALA A 718 7.66 6.81 20.09
CA ALA A 718 7.09 8.15 19.88
C ALA A 718 7.47 9.13 21.00
N GLN A 719 7.44 8.69 22.27
CA GLN A 719 7.87 9.53 23.39
C GLN A 719 9.34 9.92 23.29
N LEU A 720 10.22 8.97 22.99
CA LEU A 720 11.65 9.26 22.80
C LEU A 720 11.90 10.13 21.56
N GLY A 721 11.07 9.96 20.52
CA GLY A 721 11.03 10.85 19.37
C GLY A 721 10.63 12.28 19.72
N ILE A 722 9.57 12.51 20.49
CA ILE A 722 8.98 13.85 20.67
C ILE A 722 9.56 14.60 21.89
N ALA A 723 9.89 13.90 22.98
CA ALA A 723 10.28 14.51 24.26
C ALA A 723 11.36 15.63 24.18
N PRO A 724 12.42 15.55 23.35
CA PRO A 724 13.42 16.61 23.25
C PRO A 724 12.87 17.91 22.64
N ILE A 725 11.79 17.83 21.86
CA ILE A 725 11.19 18.94 21.10
C ILE A 725 9.93 19.50 21.77
N VAL A 726 9.39 18.86 22.81
CA VAL A 726 8.24 19.38 23.60
C VAL A 726 8.37 20.88 23.97
N PRO A 727 9.54 21.40 24.41
CA PRO A 727 9.69 22.83 24.72
C PRO A 727 9.53 23.78 23.51
N TYR A 728 9.63 23.26 22.28
CA TYR A 728 9.72 24.01 21.02
C TYR A 728 8.48 23.84 20.12
N LEU A 729 7.45 23.14 20.59
CA LEU A 729 6.24 22.84 19.80
C LEU A 729 5.45 24.10 19.44
N GLY A 730 5.14 24.23 18.15
CA GLY A 730 4.24 25.25 17.58
C GLY A 730 2.84 24.75 17.27
N GLY A 731 2.56 23.48 17.60
CA GLY A 731 1.30 22.79 17.30
C GLY A 731 1.39 21.31 17.68
N GLU A 732 0.34 20.56 17.37
CA GLU A 732 0.23 19.13 17.69
C GLU A 732 1.18 18.28 16.80
N PRO A 733 2.07 17.44 17.39
CA PRO A 733 2.83 16.44 16.64
C PRO A 733 1.92 15.36 16.07
N THR A 734 2.22 14.90 14.86
CA THR A 734 1.56 13.74 14.24
C THR A 734 2.56 12.60 14.03
N VAL A 735 2.23 11.42 14.57
CA VAL A 735 3.05 10.21 14.48
C VAL A 735 2.38 9.22 13.52
N PHE A 736 3.04 8.90 12.41
CA PHE A 736 2.72 7.73 11.60
C PHE A 736 3.64 6.59 12.00
N GLY A 737 3.09 5.44 12.39
CA GLY A 737 3.87 4.32 12.90
C GLY A 737 3.53 3.01 12.20
N VAL A 738 4.54 2.25 11.79
CA VAL A 738 4.37 0.92 11.17
C VAL A 738 5.13 -0.12 11.98
N SER A 739 4.45 -1.14 12.51
CA SER A 739 5.05 -2.27 13.21
C SER A 739 5.10 -3.54 12.37
N GLY A 740 5.98 -4.46 12.77
CA GLY A 740 5.89 -5.85 12.36
C GLY A 740 4.68 -6.55 12.98
N TYR A 741 4.27 -7.65 12.36
CA TYR A 741 3.02 -8.33 12.69
C TYR A 741 3.01 -9.05 14.04
N SER A 742 4.18 -9.31 14.63
CA SER A 742 4.28 -9.81 16.01
C SER A 742 3.60 -8.90 17.03
N GLY A 743 3.48 -7.60 16.74
CA GLY A 743 2.78 -6.62 17.58
C GLY A 743 1.27 -6.86 17.71
N ALA A 744 0.63 -7.58 16.77
CA ALA A 744 -0.77 -7.99 16.86
C ALA A 744 -0.98 -9.28 17.68
N GLY A 745 0.09 -9.85 18.24
CA GLY A 745 0.04 -11.04 19.10
C GLY A 745 -0.12 -12.35 18.32
N THR A 746 -0.48 -13.43 19.03
CA THR A 746 -0.53 -14.81 18.51
C THR A 746 -1.93 -15.34 18.22
N LYS A 747 -2.98 -14.50 18.33
CA LYS A 747 -4.36 -14.88 17.98
C LYS A 747 -4.62 -14.49 16.51
N PRO A 748 -5.03 -15.41 15.62
CA PRO A 748 -5.23 -15.10 14.20
C PRO A 748 -6.17 -13.91 13.96
N SER A 749 -5.76 -13.02 13.06
CA SER A 749 -6.44 -11.80 12.66
C SER A 749 -5.84 -11.27 11.34
N PRO A 750 -6.51 -10.36 10.61
CA PRO A 750 -5.91 -9.71 9.44
C PRO A 750 -4.60 -8.94 9.74
N LYS A 751 -4.34 -8.61 11.02
CA LYS A 751 -3.18 -7.85 11.48
C LYS A 751 -1.96 -8.74 11.82
N ASN A 752 -2.10 -10.06 11.75
CA ASN A 752 -1.00 -11.03 11.87
C ASN A 752 -1.11 -12.22 10.90
N ASP A 753 -1.95 -12.09 9.88
CA ASP A 753 -1.97 -12.98 8.73
C ASP A 753 -0.94 -12.47 7.70
N VAL A 754 0.16 -13.21 7.54
CA VAL A 754 1.25 -12.86 6.63
C VAL A 754 0.74 -12.73 5.18
N ASN A 755 -0.24 -13.53 4.76
CA ASN A 755 -0.79 -13.45 3.41
C ASN A 755 -1.58 -12.15 3.19
N ASN A 756 -2.31 -11.70 4.21
CA ASN A 756 -3.03 -10.42 4.18
C ASN A 756 -2.09 -9.20 4.28
N LEU A 757 -0.90 -9.38 4.86
CA LEU A 757 0.09 -8.31 5.03
C LEU A 757 1.14 -8.25 3.91
N THR A 758 1.32 -9.32 3.13
CA THR A 758 2.22 -9.33 1.96
C THR A 758 1.78 -8.25 0.97
N ASP A 759 2.73 -7.44 0.53
CA ASP A 759 2.53 -6.24 -0.31
C ASP A 759 1.48 -5.23 0.23
N ASN A 760 1.24 -5.23 1.55
CA ASN A 760 0.19 -4.45 2.19
C ASN A 760 0.65 -3.80 3.52
N ILE A 761 -0.04 -2.73 3.92
CA ILE A 761 0.01 -2.19 5.29
C ILE A 761 -1.41 -1.96 5.81
N VAL A 762 -1.70 -2.44 7.03
CA VAL A 762 -3.06 -2.43 7.59
C VAL A 762 -3.13 -1.53 8.82
N PRO A 763 -4.05 -0.56 8.92
CA PRO A 763 -4.19 0.26 10.13
C PRO A 763 -4.63 -0.57 11.35
N TYR A 764 -4.08 -0.28 12.52
CA TYR A 764 -4.59 -0.79 13.80
C TYR A 764 -5.90 -0.09 14.18
N SER A 765 -5.88 1.24 14.18
CA SER A 765 -7.03 2.14 14.20
C SER A 765 -6.61 3.48 13.57
N MET A 766 -7.57 4.28 13.12
CA MET A 766 -7.28 5.58 12.49
C MET A 766 -7.21 6.74 13.51
N THR A 767 -7.88 6.59 14.66
CA THR A 767 -7.91 7.50 15.80
C THR A 767 -8.02 6.67 17.09
N ASP A 768 -7.97 7.33 18.26
CA ASP A 768 -8.34 6.79 19.57
C ASP A 768 -7.54 5.54 19.99
N HIS A 769 -6.36 5.35 19.41
CA HIS A 769 -5.51 4.22 19.76
C HIS A 769 -4.96 4.42 21.18
N ILE A 770 -4.86 3.36 21.98
CA ILE A 770 -4.42 3.49 23.38
C ILE A 770 -3.05 4.17 23.54
N HIS A 771 -2.15 3.94 22.59
CA HIS A 771 -0.84 4.61 22.54
C HIS A 771 -0.93 6.12 22.27
N GLU A 772 -1.94 6.61 21.55
CA GLU A 772 -2.15 8.06 21.33
C GLU A 772 -2.38 8.78 22.66
N ARG A 773 -3.28 8.22 23.47
CA ARG A 773 -3.55 8.66 24.84
C ARG A 773 -2.33 8.48 25.75
N GLU A 774 -1.61 7.37 25.62
CA GLU A 774 -0.41 7.08 26.42
C GLU A 774 0.70 8.11 26.17
N ILE A 775 1.06 8.36 24.90
CA ILE A 775 2.04 9.37 24.51
C ILE A 775 1.59 10.76 25.00
N SER A 776 0.32 11.11 24.77
CA SER A 776 -0.22 12.41 25.15
C SER A 776 -0.17 12.66 26.66
N SER A 777 -0.51 11.63 27.45
CA SER A 777 -0.49 11.67 28.92
C SER A 777 0.93 11.82 29.46
N GLN A 778 1.88 11.01 28.97
CA GLN A 778 3.25 11.00 29.48
C GLN A 778 4.05 12.24 29.04
N LEU A 779 3.82 12.77 27.83
CA LEU A 779 4.42 14.03 27.36
C LEU A 779 3.65 15.29 27.81
N LYS A 780 2.49 15.13 28.46
CA LYS A 780 1.58 16.21 28.89
C LYS A 780 1.20 17.18 27.75
N THR A 781 1.14 16.65 26.53
CA THR A 781 0.95 17.40 25.28
C THR A 781 0.15 16.52 24.33
N PRO A 782 -0.92 17.00 23.67
CA PRO A 782 -1.65 16.19 22.71
C PRO A 782 -0.76 15.77 21.54
N VAL A 783 -0.98 14.57 21.00
CA VAL A 783 -0.39 14.08 19.75
C VAL A 783 -1.46 13.31 18.97
N GLY A 784 -1.42 13.40 17.63
CA GLY A 784 -2.17 12.49 16.76
C GLY A 784 -1.34 11.26 16.42
N PHE A 785 -1.91 10.05 16.48
CA PHE A 785 -1.17 8.81 16.22
C PHE A 785 -1.92 7.83 15.32
N VAL A 786 -1.29 7.47 14.19
CA VAL A 786 -1.88 6.60 13.16
C VAL A 786 -1.08 5.28 13.01
N PRO A 787 -1.34 4.26 13.84
CA PRO A 787 -0.64 2.96 13.81
C PRO A 787 -1.06 2.06 12.66
N HIS A 788 -0.08 1.41 12.02
CA HIS A 788 -0.22 0.45 10.92
C HIS A 788 0.64 -0.81 11.15
N VAL A 789 0.32 -1.92 10.51
CA VAL A 789 1.11 -3.16 10.57
C VAL A 789 1.51 -3.60 9.17
N ALA A 790 2.71 -4.17 9.03
CA ALA A 790 3.28 -4.65 7.78
C ALA A 790 3.78 -6.10 7.90
N VAL A 791 4.18 -6.69 6.76
CA VAL A 791 4.54 -8.11 6.62
C VAL A 791 5.79 -8.57 7.40
N TRP A 792 6.68 -7.66 7.82
CA TRP A 792 7.87 -8.07 8.57
C TRP A 792 7.50 -8.55 9.98
N PHE A 793 8.26 -9.50 10.54
CA PHE A 793 7.90 -10.10 11.83
C PHE A 793 7.96 -9.11 13.00
N GLN A 794 9.08 -8.39 13.16
CA GLN A 794 9.32 -7.49 14.29
C GLN A 794 10.07 -6.22 13.87
N GLY A 795 9.96 -5.18 14.70
CA GLY A 795 10.45 -3.84 14.45
C GLY A 795 9.33 -2.83 14.17
N ILE A 796 9.50 -1.61 14.69
CA ILE A 796 8.65 -0.43 14.46
C ILE A 796 9.48 0.63 13.76
N HIS A 797 8.87 1.32 12.79
CA HIS A 797 9.33 2.60 12.29
C HIS A 797 8.25 3.66 12.51
N HIS A 798 8.65 4.78 13.10
CA HIS A 798 7.86 6.00 13.19
C HIS A 798 8.41 7.06 12.25
N THR A 799 7.51 7.72 11.52
CA THR A 799 7.74 9.03 10.91
C THR A 799 6.94 10.04 11.72
N ILE A 800 7.61 11.01 12.35
CA ILE A 800 7.01 11.97 13.27
C ILE A 800 7.12 13.36 12.66
N ASN A 801 5.98 13.96 12.35
CA ASN A 801 5.87 15.33 11.85
C ASN A 801 5.57 16.28 13.02
N ILE A 802 6.44 17.27 13.24
CA ILE A 802 6.42 18.14 14.41
C ILE A 802 6.40 19.61 13.98
N PRO A 803 5.30 20.35 14.23
CA PRO A 803 5.27 21.81 14.09
C PRO A 803 6.15 22.50 15.14
N LEU A 804 6.94 23.47 14.74
CA LEU A 804 7.86 24.23 15.60
C LEU A 804 7.35 25.67 15.77
N LYS A 805 7.45 26.21 17.00
CA LYS A 805 7.01 27.58 17.33
C LYS A 805 7.98 28.66 16.85
N GLU A 806 9.23 28.27 16.62
CA GLU A 806 10.33 29.12 16.20
C GLU A 806 11.07 28.46 15.03
N GLU A 807 11.87 29.24 14.31
CA GLU A 807 12.61 28.78 13.13
C GLU A 807 13.91 28.12 13.57
N MET A 808 14.09 26.84 13.24
CA MET A 808 15.26 26.04 13.63
C MET A 808 15.90 25.41 12.40
N SER A 809 17.20 25.12 12.43
CA SER A 809 17.86 24.32 11.40
C SER A 809 17.92 22.83 11.76
N SER A 810 18.14 21.96 10.76
CA SER A 810 18.40 20.53 10.97
C SER A 810 19.53 20.27 11.97
N ARG A 811 20.54 21.16 12.00
CA ARG A 811 21.66 21.10 12.94
C ARG A 811 21.20 21.38 14.37
N ASP A 812 20.36 22.39 14.58
CA ASP A 812 19.87 22.77 15.91
C ASP A 812 19.01 21.66 16.51
N ILE A 813 18.09 21.09 15.70
CA ILE A 813 17.32 19.92 16.09
C ILE A 813 18.26 18.76 16.45
N ARG A 814 19.22 18.40 15.58
CA ARG A 814 20.12 17.27 15.85
C ARG A 814 20.93 17.46 17.14
N ASN A 815 21.42 18.67 17.42
CA ASN A 815 22.14 18.99 18.65
C ASN A 815 21.26 18.72 19.89
N ILE A 816 19.99 19.15 19.87
CA ILE A 816 19.04 18.92 20.99
C ILE A 816 18.89 17.43 21.31
N TYR A 817 18.80 16.55 20.31
CA TYR A 817 18.71 15.09 20.55
C TYR A 817 20.03 14.53 21.08
N GLN A 818 21.17 14.97 20.54
CA GLN A 818 22.49 14.54 20.99
C GLN A 818 22.77 14.96 22.44
N GLU A 819 22.37 16.17 22.83
CA GLU A 819 22.50 16.68 24.20
C GLU A 819 21.54 16.00 25.16
N ARG A 820 20.28 15.79 24.75
CA ARG A 820 19.22 15.20 25.60
C ARG A 820 19.46 13.72 25.91
N TYR A 821 20.08 12.98 25.00
CA TYR A 821 20.36 11.54 25.14
C TYR A 821 21.84 11.20 25.27
N ALA A 822 22.68 12.19 25.60
CA ALA A 822 24.10 11.98 25.89
C ALA A 822 24.28 10.91 26.99
N GLY A 823 25.06 9.87 26.68
CA GLY A 823 25.38 8.77 27.59
C GLY A 823 24.37 7.61 27.65
N GLU A 824 23.24 7.68 26.94
CA GLU A 824 22.33 6.52 26.83
C GLU A 824 22.94 5.41 25.96
N LYS A 825 23.08 4.19 26.51
CA LYS A 825 23.66 3.06 25.76
C LYS A 825 22.68 2.37 24.81
N LEU A 826 21.38 2.46 25.09
CA LEU A 826 20.31 1.83 24.30
C LEU A 826 19.52 2.85 23.45
N LEU A 827 20.08 4.04 23.22
CA LEU A 827 19.51 5.06 22.33
C LEU A 827 20.63 5.70 21.53
N LYS A 828 20.51 5.66 20.20
CA LYS A 828 21.52 6.14 19.25
C LYS A 828 20.92 7.21 18.36
N VAL A 829 21.54 8.39 18.35
CA VAL A 829 21.16 9.50 17.48
C VAL A 829 22.01 9.46 16.21
N ILE A 830 21.38 9.20 15.07
CA ILE A 830 22.03 9.08 13.75
C ILE A 830 21.66 10.25 12.83
N GLY A 831 22.39 10.44 11.72
CA GLY A 831 22.12 11.52 10.78
C GLY A 831 21.00 11.20 9.79
N GLU A 832 21.12 10.05 9.14
CA GLU A 832 20.15 9.49 8.18
C GLU A 832 18.87 8.99 8.85
N ALA A 833 17.83 8.67 8.07
CA ALA A 833 16.59 8.12 8.61
C ALA A 833 16.77 6.64 9.00
N PRO A 834 16.55 6.24 10.27
CA PRO A 834 16.68 4.84 10.69
C PRO A 834 15.65 3.92 10.03
N VAL A 835 16.06 2.69 9.72
CA VAL A 835 15.22 1.68 9.04
C VAL A 835 14.96 0.46 9.93
N VAL A 836 13.81 -0.19 9.74
CA VAL A 836 13.38 -1.36 10.53
C VAL A 836 14.42 -2.48 10.52
N LYS A 837 15.03 -2.75 9.36
CA LYS A 837 16.03 -3.81 9.16
C LYS A 837 17.24 -3.67 10.10
N ASN A 838 17.59 -2.45 10.51
CA ASN A 838 18.73 -2.18 11.38
C ASN A 838 18.41 -2.34 12.87
N ILE A 839 17.14 -2.30 13.27
CA ILE A 839 16.73 -2.36 14.69
C ILE A 839 16.01 -3.67 15.06
N SER A 840 15.43 -4.38 14.08
CA SER A 840 14.80 -5.68 14.30
C SER A 840 15.79 -6.66 14.95
N GLY A 841 15.43 -7.20 16.11
CA GLY A 841 16.29 -8.08 16.91
C GLY A 841 17.29 -7.36 17.84
N ARG A 842 17.26 -6.03 17.92
CA ARG A 842 18.12 -5.23 18.82
C ARG A 842 17.38 -4.68 20.03
N HIS A 843 18.16 -4.39 21.08
CA HIS A 843 17.69 -3.91 22.38
C HIS A 843 17.55 -2.38 22.49
N GLY A 844 17.92 -1.64 21.44
CA GLY A 844 18.01 -0.18 21.44
C GLY A 844 16.92 0.56 20.66
N VAL A 845 17.13 1.86 20.54
CA VAL A 845 16.35 2.83 19.76
C VAL A 845 17.30 3.56 18.82
N GLU A 846 16.95 3.71 17.54
CA GLU A 846 17.63 4.64 16.64
C GLU A 846 16.71 5.83 16.34
N ILE A 847 17.22 7.06 16.44
CA ILE A 847 16.51 8.30 16.09
C ILE A 847 17.37 9.08 15.10
N GLY A 848 16.77 9.53 13.99
CA GLY A 848 17.49 10.25 12.94
C GLY A 848 16.57 10.86 11.90
N GLY A 849 17.12 11.17 10.72
CA GLY A 849 16.36 11.72 9.59
C GLY A 849 15.82 13.12 9.87
N PHE A 850 16.61 13.97 10.53
CA PHE A 850 16.24 15.32 11.00
C PHE A 850 15.99 16.32 9.86
N ALA A 851 14.90 16.15 9.10
CA ALA A 851 14.55 16.95 7.94
C ALA A 851 13.68 18.15 8.36
N VAL A 852 14.22 19.36 8.26
CA VAL A 852 13.47 20.60 8.54
C VAL A 852 12.96 21.21 7.24
N HIS A 853 11.70 21.63 7.23
CA HIS A 853 11.08 22.34 6.12
C HIS A 853 11.77 23.69 5.86
N SER A 854 11.74 24.19 4.62
CA SER A 854 12.41 25.44 4.21
C SER A 854 12.01 26.69 5.01
N SER A 855 10.82 26.67 5.64
CA SER A 855 10.35 27.74 6.52
C SER A 855 10.89 27.68 7.96
N GLY A 856 11.70 26.68 8.33
CA GLY A 856 12.21 26.46 9.70
C GLY A 856 11.16 26.00 10.73
N LYS A 857 9.85 26.10 10.42
CA LYS A 857 8.72 25.92 11.37
C LYS A 857 8.13 24.50 11.43
N ARG A 858 8.78 23.52 10.83
CA ARG A 858 8.32 22.12 10.84
C ARG A 858 9.50 21.18 10.65
N VAL A 859 9.66 20.22 11.55
CA VAL A 859 10.63 19.13 11.41
C VAL A 859 9.92 17.79 11.25
N VAL A 860 10.47 16.94 10.39
CA VAL A 860 10.17 15.52 10.35
C VAL A 860 11.37 14.76 10.90
N ILE A 861 11.12 13.77 11.75
CA ILE A 861 12.13 12.85 12.27
C ILE A 861 11.65 11.41 12.10
N CYS A 862 12.59 10.47 12.09
CA CYS A 862 12.31 9.04 12.11
C CYS A 862 12.86 8.40 13.38
N ALA A 863 12.09 7.49 13.98
CA ALA A 863 12.50 6.73 15.17
C ALA A 863 12.16 5.25 14.99
N THR A 864 13.08 4.34 15.27
CA THR A 864 12.86 2.89 15.17
C THR A 864 13.22 2.17 16.46
N ILE A 865 12.46 1.11 16.76
CA ILE A 865 12.72 0.16 17.86
C ILE A 865 12.37 -1.25 17.43
N ASP A 866 12.88 -2.27 18.11
CA ASP A 866 12.23 -3.59 18.09
C ASP A 866 10.99 -3.60 18.99
N ASN A 867 9.83 -4.06 18.49
CA ASN A 867 8.58 -4.02 19.24
C ASN A 867 8.43 -5.12 20.31
N LEU A 868 9.18 -6.22 20.22
CA LEU A 868 9.18 -7.30 21.19
C LEU A 868 10.28 -7.10 22.25
N LEU A 869 11.41 -6.51 21.87
CA LEU A 869 12.56 -6.25 22.73
C LEU A 869 12.44 -4.87 23.39
N LYS A 870 12.96 -3.80 22.78
CA LYS A 870 12.91 -2.44 23.35
C LYS A 870 11.49 -1.92 23.56
N GLY A 871 10.52 -2.41 22.78
CA GLY A 871 9.11 -2.11 22.95
C GLY A 871 8.38 -2.92 24.02
N ALA A 872 9.00 -3.96 24.61
CA ALA A 872 8.39 -4.75 25.68
C ALA A 872 9.41 -5.52 26.56
N ALA A 873 9.98 -6.64 26.09
CA ALA A 873 10.74 -7.58 26.92
C ALA A 873 12.05 -7.01 27.47
N THR A 874 12.80 -6.24 26.66
CA THR A 874 13.99 -5.53 27.14
C THR A 874 13.61 -4.40 28.09
N GLN A 875 12.52 -3.68 27.80
CA GLN A 875 12.05 -2.58 28.64
C GLN A 875 11.68 -3.05 30.05
N CYS A 876 11.03 -4.21 30.16
CA CYS A 876 10.72 -4.92 31.41
C CYS A 876 11.95 -5.14 32.30
N LEU A 877 13.12 -5.45 31.71
CA LEU A 877 14.34 -5.77 32.45
C LEU A 877 15.15 -4.54 32.92
N ARG A 878 14.74 -3.31 32.53
CA ARG A 878 15.56 -2.11 32.76
C ARG A 878 15.54 -1.55 34.18
N TYR A 879 14.92 -2.24 35.15
CA TYR A 879 15.08 -1.89 36.56
C TYR A 879 16.55 -2.08 37.04
N ASN A 880 17.29 -3.01 36.43
CA ASN A 880 18.76 -3.15 36.59
C ASN A 880 19.57 -2.44 35.48
N GLU A 881 18.95 -1.43 34.85
CA GLU A 881 19.46 -0.45 33.87
C GLU A 881 20.03 -1.01 32.54
N PHE A 882 21.06 -1.85 32.61
CA PHE A 882 21.75 -2.48 31.47
C PHE A 882 22.29 -3.89 31.76
N GLU A 883 22.26 -4.39 33.00
CA GLU A 883 22.88 -5.69 33.30
C GLU A 883 22.15 -6.83 32.56
N GLY A 884 22.92 -7.79 32.03
CA GLY A 884 22.39 -8.91 31.22
C GLY A 884 21.71 -8.56 29.89
N ILE A 885 21.62 -7.28 29.51
CA ILE A 885 21.09 -6.84 28.21
C ILE A 885 22.25 -6.73 27.19
N PRO A 886 22.21 -7.43 26.05
CA PRO A 886 23.18 -7.22 24.97
C PRO A 886 23.12 -5.78 24.45
N LEU A 887 24.29 -5.17 24.23
CA LEU A 887 24.41 -3.77 23.80
C LEU A 887 24.61 -3.59 22.29
N ASP A 888 24.67 -4.69 21.52
CA ASP A 888 25.08 -4.78 20.11
C ASP A 888 23.91 -5.13 19.15
#